data_AF-A0A2E0YE26-F1
#
_entry.id   AF-A0A2E0YE26-F1
#
_cell.length_a   1.000
_cell.length_b   1.000
_cell.length_c   1.000
_cell.angle_alpha   90.00
_cell.angle_beta   90.00
_cell.angle_gamma   90.00
#
_symmetry.space_group_name_H-M   'P 1'
#
loop_
_entity.id
_entity.type
_entity.pdbx_description
1 polymer ?
#
loop_
_entity_poly.entity_id
_entity_poly.type
_entity_poly.pdbx_seq_one_letter_code
_entity_poly.pdbx_strand_id
1 'polypeptide(L)'
;MKSRTMILLGVLMTALVLVPSSNALWQGIGSGGNAGCTCHTDSNGANPATVITVEGLPDVFNSSESYEFTLTIVNDNVARSSPDSGRLGGFRILTTAGVVETTIPEYGQELDGGLTHTPEATYFRSWNFTWTAPADDTETAEFTIYGNAVSGGDGSGGDIWNVATPVVAGLNADAQAPSAPPLVILLTVIGLALGLILVGSMWVFYTRNPETFSIAKFWGSLKPWLTTTDHKYVGIMYFLFGLFFFLVGGLLALLFRVQLALPENDFLTYDEYNSFFTLHGTTMIFLAAMPMIAGFMNYILPLQIGAKDLAFPRINALGLWLLVAAAPLLFTGIFSGESADITWVMYPPYSSLAGIGENGPNAGATAFIAGMVLLGASSTLSGVNFVTTAFTMRAPGVSWMKMPLFSWSVLVSVFMLYLSLPALIIGLAFLLFDHTLGTVFFTAGGDPLLFQHLFWFFGHPEVYVVIIPAFGIVSEVLATSARRSIFGYKSMVYAMAGIGVVGFIVWGHHMITSGMDPFWRALFMLTTMAVAIPTGVKIFNWLATLWGGSLVFKTHTLWALGFIITFTLGGLSGMFFPVAGMDTHFHDSYFVVAHFHYVFIGGTVFGLFAGLYYWYPKATGRKLNETLGLWHFMIGFASYNAAFWPMHALGIMGMPRRTHTYTIESGFAEYNAAVSTFAFIFGISQLLLVWNIIYSAKRGEKAGKDPWGGWSLEWSTTSPPPTPSFDHTPRQKDANEGHEHGHNEAKKKLKKRLWEAEKKNKPEEVTS
;
A
#
# COMPACT_ATOMS: atom_id res chain seq x y z
N MET A 1 -0.60 -15.98 -31.88
CA MET A 1 -0.53 -15.55 -30.46
C MET A 1 0.78 -14.86 -30.10
N LYS A 2 1.97 -15.39 -30.47
CA LYS A 2 3.28 -14.77 -30.13
C LYS A 2 3.47 -13.32 -30.60
N SER A 3 3.01 -12.98 -31.81
CA SER A 3 3.15 -11.62 -32.37
C SER A 3 2.36 -10.56 -31.59
N ARG A 4 1.12 -10.85 -31.17
CA ARG A 4 0.30 -9.89 -30.39
C ARG A 4 0.86 -9.62 -29.00
N THR A 5 1.41 -10.65 -28.34
CA THR A 5 2.05 -10.51 -27.02
C THR A 5 3.37 -9.74 -27.12
N MET A 6 4.16 -9.95 -28.18
CA MET A 6 5.38 -9.18 -28.46
C MET A 6 5.08 -7.72 -28.81
N ILE A 7 3.99 -7.46 -29.54
CA ILE A 7 3.55 -6.10 -29.86
C ILE A 7 3.07 -5.39 -28.58
N LEU A 8 2.31 -6.06 -27.72
CA LEU A 8 1.86 -5.47 -26.46
C LEU A 8 3.01 -5.20 -25.49
N LEU A 9 3.95 -6.14 -25.36
CA LEU A 9 5.20 -5.94 -24.60
C LEU A 9 6.06 -4.85 -25.23
N GLY A 10 6.14 -4.79 -26.55
CA GLY A 10 6.81 -3.73 -27.29
C GLY A 10 6.21 -2.37 -26.96
N VAL A 11 4.89 -2.21 -27.06
CA VAL A 11 4.19 -0.96 -26.73
C VAL A 11 4.36 -0.59 -25.26
N LEU A 12 4.29 -1.55 -24.32
CA LEU A 12 4.52 -1.29 -22.89
C LEU A 12 5.97 -0.86 -22.61
N MET A 13 6.95 -1.50 -23.25
CA MET A 13 8.36 -1.14 -23.11
C MET A 13 8.68 0.19 -23.78
N THR A 14 8.05 0.51 -24.92
CA THR A 14 8.18 1.82 -25.57
C THR A 14 7.51 2.92 -24.73
N ALA A 15 6.36 2.64 -24.12
CA ALA A 15 5.68 3.58 -23.21
C ALA A 15 6.48 3.82 -21.90
N LEU A 16 7.23 2.82 -21.43
CA LEU A 16 8.14 2.94 -20.29
C LEU A 16 9.46 3.69 -20.64
N VAL A 17 9.73 3.94 -21.91
CA VAL A 17 11.00 4.54 -22.41
C VAL A 17 10.77 5.96 -22.96
N LEU A 18 9.55 6.49 -22.93
CA LEU A 18 9.29 7.90 -23.23
C LEU A 18 9.66 8.76 -22.03
N VAL A 19 10.97 9.01 -21.88
CA VAL A 19 11.56 9.96 -20.96
C VAL A 19 11.45 11.36 -21.57
N PRO A 20 11.19 12.43 -20.79
CA PRO A 20 11.40 13.78 -21.28
C PRO A 20 12.87 13.97 -21.70
N SER A 21 13.09 14.27 -22.97
CA SER A 21 14.40 14.67 -23.48
C SER A 21 14.66 16.13 -23.11
N SER A 22 15.66 16.41 -22.26
CA SER A 22 16.14 17.76 -21.97
C SER A 22 17.29 18.12 -22.91
N ASN A 23 17.05 19.05 -23.83
CA ASN A 23 18.10 19.52 -24.75
C ASN A 23 19.20 20.23 -23.95
N ALA A 24 20.43 19.73 -24.00
CA ALA A 24 21.58 20.53 -23.61
C ALA A 24 21.73 21.65 -24.65
N LEU A 25 21.49 22.88 -24.19
CA LEU A 25 21.64 24.06 -25.03
C LEU A 25 23.07 24.57 -24.86
N TRP A 26 23.59 25.18 -25.92
CA TRP A 26 24.82 25.97 -25.90
C TRP A 26 24.82 27.12 -24.88
N GLN A 27 23.71 27.34 -24.15
CA GLN A 27 23.51 28.38 -23.16
C GLN A 27 23.41 27.84 -21.73
N GLY A 28 24.02 26.69 -21.42
CA GLY A 28 23.94 26.06 -20.10
C GLY A 28 22.76 25.09 -19.94
N ILE A 29 22.79 24.32 -18.85
CA ILE A 29 21.82 23.26 -18.57
C ILE A 29 21.20 23.52 -17.19
N GLY A 30 19.86 23.59 -17.12
CA GLY A 30 19.08 23.69 -15.89
C GLY A 30 18.88 22.35 -15.16
N SER A 31 17.86 22.25 -14.31
CA SER A 31 17.59 21.07 -13.46
C SER A 31 17.37 19.78 -14.27
N GLY A 32 16.93 19.88 -15.51
CA GLY A 32 16.83 18.75 -16.45
C GLY A 32 18.17 18.07 -16.79
N GLY A 33 19.31 18.65 -16.40
CA GLY A 33 20.64 18.03 -16.47
C GLY A 33 21.05 17.24 -15.23
N ASN A 34 20.28 17.31 -14.14
CA ASN A 34 20.58 16.65 -12.86
C ASN A 34 20.48 15.11 -12.94
N ALA A 35 19.94 14.57 -14.02
CA ALA A 35 19.92 13.13 -14.32
C ALA A 35 21.02 12.71 -15.33
N GLY A 36 21.94 13.62 -15.64
CA GLY A 36 22.97 13.46 -16.67
C GLY A 36 22.65 14.16 -17.98
N CYS A 37 23.68 14.39 -18.80
CA CYS A 37 23.54 15.06 -20.10
C CYS A 37 23.13 14.05 -21.20
N THR A 38 21.95 13.43 -21.03
CA THR A 38 21.50 12.23 -21.76
C THR A 38 21.23 12.42 -23.26
N CYS A 39 21.17 13.66 -23.74
CA CYS A 39 20.93 13.96 -25.16
C CYS A 39 22.12 13.70 -26.10
N HIS A 40 23.26 13.28 -25.56
CA HIS A 40 24.55 13.31 -26.25
C HIS A 40 25.07 11.95 -26.74
N THR A 41 24.50 10.84 -26.29
CA THR A 41 25.01 9.49 -26.54
C THR A 41 23.93 8.53 -27.05
N ASP A 42 24.29 7.66 -28.01
CA ASP A 42 23.48 6.49 -28.42
C ASP A 42 23.35 5.42 -27.29
N SER A 43 24.10 5.61 -26.20
CA SER A 43 24.10 4.75 -25.00
C SER A 43 23.65 5.53 -23.77
N ASN A 44 22.64 5.01 -23.05
CA ASN A 44 21.94 5.65 -21.93
C ASN A 44 22.76 5.84 -20.62
N GLY A 45 23.98 6.40 -20.63
CA GLY A 45 24.71 6.61 -19.37
C GLY A 45 26.04 7.35 -19.44
N ALA A 46 26.54 7.75 -18.26
CA ALA A 46 27.85 8.34 -18.04
C ALA A 46 28.97 7.45 -18.62
N ASN A 47 29.94 8.07 -19.28
CA ASN A 47 31.02 7.35 -19.94
C ASN A 47 32.37 7.67 -19.26
N PRO A 48 33.10 6.65 -18.78
CA PRO A 48 34.37 6.86 -18.08
C PRO A 48 35.47 7.43 -18.97
N ALA A 49 35.31 7.45 -20.30
CA ALA A 49 36.25 8.10 -21.21
C ALA A 49 36.21 9.65 -21.10
N THR A 50 35.12 10.23 -20.59
CA THR A 50 35.09 11.65 -20.19
C THR A 50 35.59 11.74 -18.75
N VAL A 51 36.81 12.20 -18.57
CA VAL A 51 37.45 12.34 -17.26
C VAL A 51 37.15 13.74 -16.71
N ILE A 52 36.58 13.79 -15.52
CA ILE A 52 36.34 15.02 -14.77
C ILE A 52 37.34 15.06 -13.62
N THR A 53 38.21 16.06 -13.65
CA THR A 53 39.23 16.28 -12.62
C THR A 53 38.89 17.56 -11.87
N VAL A 54 38.87 17.48 -10.55
CA VAL A 54 38.62 18.62 -9.66
C VAL A 54 39.87 18.79 -8.80
N GLU A 55 40.55 19.92 -8.96
CA GLU A 55 41.79 20.23 -8.24
C GLU A 55 41.59 21.50 -7.42
N GLY A 56 42.07 21.53 -6.18
CA GLY A 56 42.03 22.72 -5.32
C GLY A 56 40.91 22.76 -4.27
N LEU A 57 39.93 21.86 -4.33
CA LEU A 57 39.05 21.64 -3.18
C LEU A 57 39.87 21.09 -2.00
N PRO A 58 39.65 21.58 -0.76
CA PRO A 58 40.40 21.12 0.39
C PRO A 58 39.92 19.73 0.83
N ASP A 59 40.73 19.02 1.62
CA ASP A 59 40.30 17.76 2.24
C ASP A 59 39.25 18.00 3.35
N VAL A 60 39.34 19.16 4.03
CA VAL A 60 38.40 19.64 5.05
C VAL A 60 38.22 21.16 4.95
N PHE A 61 37.04 21.68 5.28
CA PHE A 61 36.75 23.12 5.23
C PHE A 61 36.61 23.77 6.62
N ASN A 62 36.98 25.05 6.71
CA ASN A 62 36.63 25.93 7.84
C ASN A 62 35.36 26.72 7.51
N SER A 63 34.60 27.07 8.55
CA SER A 63 33.38 27.88 8.43
C SER A 63 33.59 29.15 7.61
N SER A 64 32.74 29.37 6.61
CA SER A 64 32.67 30.57 5.78
C SER A 64 33.96 30.92 5.00
N GLU A 65 34.91 29.99 4.88
CA GLU A 65 36.14 30.21 4.12
C GLU A 65 35.90 29.96 2.62
N SER A 66 36.56 30.74 1.77
CA SER A 66 36.48 30.59 0.31
C SER A 66 37.69 29.83 -0.22
N TYR A 67 37.43 28.79 -1.02
CA TYR A 67 38.44 27.95 -1.65
C TYR A 67 38.34 28.09 -3.18
N GLU A 68 39.48 28.25 -3.83
CA GLU A 68 39.54 28.22 -5.29
C GLU A 68 39.78 26.79 -5.77
N PHE A 69 38.97 26.35 -6.74
CA PHE A 69 39.18 25.05 -7.37
C PHE A 69 39.03 25.15 -8.89
N THR A 70 39.75 24.27 -9.58
CA THR A 70 39.74 24.15 -11.03
C THR A 70 39.02 22.86 -11.42
N LEU A 71 38.02 23.00 -12.27
CA LEU A 71 37.35 21.88 -12.93
C LEU A 71 37.96 21.69 -14.31
N THR A 72 38.47 20.49 -14.59
CA THR A 72 38.98 20.11 -15.91
C THR A 72 38.21 18.91 -16.45
N ILE A 73 37.69 19.04 -17.68
CA ILE A 73 36.95 17.98 -18.37
C ILE A 73 37.71 17.60 -19.64
N VAL A 74 38.14 16.34 -19.73
CA VAL A 74 38.91 15.84 -20.88
C VAL A 74 38.26 14.58 -21.45
N ASN A 75 38.04 14.61 -22.77
CA ASN A 75 37.80 13.42 -23.56
C ASN A 75 38.39 13.65 -24.96
N ASP A 76 39.48 12.95 -25.27
CA ASP A 76 40.17 13.05 -26.56
C ASP A 76 39.65 12.04 -27.58
N ASN A 77 38.73 11.16 -27.17
CA ASN A 77 38.09 10.17 -28.05
C ASN A 77 36.84 10.73 -28.74
N VAL A 78 36.40 11.93 -28.39
CA VAL A 78 35.28 12.62 -29.06
C VAL A 78 35.74 13.11 -30.42
N ALA A 79 35.16 12.56 -31.49
CA ALA A 79 35.48 12.92 -32.86
C ALA A 79 35.06 14.38 -33.15
N ARG A 80 36.02 15.24 -33.48
CA ARG A 80 35.75 16.63 -33.86
C ARG A 80 35.28 16.70 -35.30
N SER A 81 34.24 17.51 -35.56
CA SER A 81 33.72 17.72 -36.90
C SER A 81 34.67 18.49 -37.83
N SER A 82 35.61 19.26 -37.27
CA SER A 82 36.70 19.97 -37.98
C SER A 82 37.84 20.31 -36.99
N PRO A 83 39.11 20.50 -37.43
CA PRO A 83 40.16 21.08 -36.57
C PRO A 83 39.78 22.43 -35.95
N ASP A 84 38.90 23.18 -36.65
CA ASP A 84 38.37 24.49 -36.24
C ASP A 84 36.92 24.43 -35.71
N SER A 85 36.38 23.24 -35.43
CA SER A 85 35.00 23.13 -34.91
C SER A 85 34.91 23.67 -33.49
N GLY A 86 34.25 24.82 -33.33
CA GLY A 86 34.02 25.46 -32.05
C GLY A 86 33.10 24.65 -31.12
N ARG A 87 33.24 24.93 -29.81
CA ARG A 87 32.70 24.28 -28.59
C ARG A 87 33.57 23.11 -28.12
N LEU A 88 34.12 23.22 -26.91
CA LEU A 88 34.97 22.23 -26.23
C LEU A 88 34.65 22.04 -24.73
N GLY A 89 33.39 22.11 -24.32
CA GLY A 89 32.93 21.47 -23.10
C GLY A 89 31.79 22.21 -22.42
N GLY A 90 31.25 21.60 -21.36
CA GLY A 90 30.25 22.22 -20.51
C GLY A 90 30.24 21.56 -19.14
N PHE A 91 29.73 22.30 -18.16
CA PHE A 91 29.60 21.82 -16.80
C PHE A 91 28.26 22.24 -16.21
N ARG A 92 27.84 21.46 -15.20
CA ARG A 92 26.83 21.83 -14.21
C ARG A 92 27.30 21.35 -12.84
N ILE A 93 27.35 22.24 -11.87
CA ILE A 93 27.82 22.01 -10.50
C ILE A 93 26.66 22.23 -9.56
N LEU A 94 26.36 21.21 -8.76
CA LEU A 94 25.47 21.28 -7.62
C LEU A 94 26.32 21.11 -6.36
N THR A 95 25.97 21.84 -5.31
CA THR A 95 26.57 21.66 -3.99
C THR A 95 25.46 21.57 -2.94
N THR A 96 25.57 20.65 -1.99
CA THR A 96 24.60 20.53 -0.89
C THR A 96 24.78 21.63 0.16
N ALA A 97 25.99 22.19 0.28
CA ALA A 97 26.32 23.25 1.22
C ALA A 97 27.36 24.23 0.65
N GLY A 98 27.29 25.49 1.09
CA GLY A 98 28.11 26.57 0.55
C GLY A 98 27.66 27.04 -0.85
N VAL A 99 28.38 28.00 -1.42
CA VAL A 99 28.03 28.62 -2.71
C VAL A 99 29.23 28.53 -3.65
N VAL A 100 29.01 28.03 -4.86
CA VAL A 100 30.01 28.00 -5.93
C VAL A 100 29.76 29.13 -6.89
N GLU A 101 30.78 29.95 -7.10
CA GLU A 101 30.78 31.05 -8.06
C GLU A 101 31.91 30.86 -9.06
N THR A 102 31.72 31.37 -10.29
CA THR A 102 32.82 31.40 -11.27
C THR A 102 33.73 32.59 -10.98
N THR A 103 35.04 32.41 -11.14
CA THR A 103 36.01 33.52 -11.01
C THR A 103 35.86 34.55 -12.14
N ILE A 104 35.21 34.17 -13.25
CA ILE A 104 34.94 35.05 -14.40
C ILE A 104 33.42 35.02 -14.64
N PRO A 105 32.67 36.07 -14.23
CA PRO A 105 31.20 36.08 -14.28
C PRO A 105 30.59 35.78 -15.66
N GLU A 106 31.34 36.04 -16.73
CA GLU A 106 30.92 35.76 -18.11
C GLU A 106 30.92 34.27 -18.45
N TYR A 107 31.52 33.40 -17.62
CA TYR A 107 31.73 31.97 -17.89
C TYR A 107 30.80 31.04 -17.09
N GLY A 108 30.03 31.58 -16.15
CA GLY A 108 29.13 30.81 -15.31
C GLY A 108 27.85 31.58 -15.06
N GLN A 109 26.76 30.85 -14.99
CA GLN A 109 25.44 31.37 -14.66
C GLN A 109 24.73 30.37 -13.76
N GLU A 110 23.88 30.88 -12.87
CA GLU A 110 23.00 30.06 -12.05
C GLU A 110 21.75 29.72 -12.86
N LEU A 111 21.40 28.43 -12.93
CA LEU A 111 20.13 27.96 -13.49
C LEU A 111 19.59 26.81 -12.62
N ASP A 112 18.37 26.97 -12.13
CA ASP A 112 17.62 25.96 -11.36
C ASP A 112 18.43 25.32 -10.21
N GLY A 113 19.01 26.14 -9.35
CA GLY A 113 19.76 25.73 -8.15
C GLY A 113 21.17 25.19 -8.44
N GLY A 114 21.71 25.38 -9.64
CA GLY A 114 23.03 24.86 -10.03
C GLY A 114 23.83 25.83 -10.88
N LEU A 115 25.13 25.89 -10.64
CA LEU A 115 26.04 26.70 -11.46
C LEU A 115 26.35 25.95 -12.76
N THR A 116 26.06 26.57 -13.90
CA THR A 116 26.31 26.01 -15.24
C THR A 116 27.06 26.99 -16.11
N HIS A 117 27.68 26.48 -17.17
CA HIS A 117 28.38 27.29 -18.17
C HIS A 117 27.45 28.24 -18.96
N THR A 118 28.02 29.35 -19.43
CA THR A 118 27.44 30.27 -20.44
C THR A 118 27.88 29.88 -21.87
N PRO A 119 27.31 30.50 -22.92
CA PRO A 119 27.80 30.33 -24.30
C PRO A 119 29.29 30.62 -24.49
N GLU A 120 29.84 31.56 -23.76
CA GLU A 120 31.24 31.97 -23.83
C GLU A 120 32.14 30.90 -23.18
N ALA A 121 31.65 30.26 -22.12
CA ALA A 121 32.37 29.21 -21.42
C ALA A 121 32.47 27.88 -22.19
N THR A 122 31.63 27.66 -23.21
CA THR A 122 31.61 26.37 -23.91
C THR A 122 32.87 26.08 -24.72
N TYR A 123 33.76 27.07 -24.91
CA TYR A 123 34.99 26.91 -25.70
C TYR A 123 36.21 26.46 -24.88
N PHE A 124 36.02 26.21 -23.59
CA PHE A 124 37.08 25.80 -22.67
C PHE A 124 36.87 24.36 -22.19
N ARG A 125 37.95 23.74 -21.74
CA ARG A 125 37.95 22.42 -21.05
C ARG A 125 38.26 22.55 -19.56
N SER A 126 38.61 23.75 -19.13
CA SER A 126 39.06 24.04 -17.78
C SER A 126 38.45 25.36 -17.33
N TRP A 127 37.85 25.37 -16.14
CA TRP A 127 37.24 26.56 -15.54
C TRP A 127 37.68 26.67 -14.09
N ASN A 128 37.86 27.90 -13.63
CA ASN A 128 38.18 28.22 -12.24
C ASN A 128 36.92 28.71 -11.53
N PHE A 129 36.76 28.24 -10.31
CA PHE A 129 35.64 28.54 -9.44
C PHE A 129 36.14 28.91 -8.06
N THR A 130 35.32 29.69 -7.36
CA THR A 130 35.47 29.95 -5.94
C THR A 130 34.28 29.32 -5.23
N TRP A 131 34.54 28.38 -4.33
CA TRP A 131 33.52 27.84 -3.43
C TRP A 131 33.67 28.50 -2.08
N THR A 132 32.61 29.15 -1.61
CA THR A 132 32.53 29.66 -0.23
C THR A 132 31.81 28.62 0.62
N ALA A 133 32.54 28.06 1.59
CA ALA A 133 32.07 27.03 2.49
C ALA A 133 30.90 27.54 3.38
N PRO A 134 30.02 26.64 3.85
CA PRO A 134 28.94 27.02 4.75
C PRO A 134 29.47 27.57 6.08
N ALA A 135 28.62 28.30 6.79
CA ALA A 135 28.97 28.85 8.11
C ALA A 135 29.00 27.76 9.20
N ASP A 136 28.37 26.61 8.97
CA ASP A 136 28.41 25.47 9.88
C ASP A 136 29.54 24.51 9.47
N ASP A 137 30.56 24.38 10.32
CA ASP A 137 31.70 23.49 10.09
C ASP A 137 31.51 22.07 10.65
N THR A 138 30.29 21.74 11.08
CA THR A 138 29.85 20.37 11.39
C THR A 138 29.19 19.69 10.18
N GLU A 139 28.84 20.46 9.14
CA GLU A 139 28.24 19.93 7.91
C GLU A 139 29.28 19.30 6.97
N THR A 140 28.81 18.51 6.01
CA THR A 140 29.61 17.98 4.90
C THR A 140 29.07 18.52 3.58
N ALA A 141 29.94 19.12 2.78
CA ALA A 141 29.60 19.64 1.46
C ALA A 141 29.83 18.55 0.40
N GLU A 142 28.74 18.08 -0.20
CA GLU A 142 28.77 17.15 -1.31
C GLU A 142 28.56 17.91 -2.62
N PHE A 143 29.52 17.75 -3.54
CA PHE A 143 29.44 18.33 -4.87
C PHE A 143 28.93 17.27 -5.82
N THR A 144 28.06 17.64 -6.75
CA THR A 144 27.73 16.82 -7.92
C THR A 144 28.05 17.62 -9.16
N ILE A 145 29.08 17.18 -9.89
CA ILE A 145 29.61 17.88 -11.04
C ILE A 145 29.38 17.04 -12.29
N TYR A 146 28.45 17.49 -13.12
CA TYR A 146 28.23 16.94 -14.45
C TYR A 146 29.15 17.65 -15.43
N GLY A 147 29.86 16.87 -16.23
CA GLY A 147 30.77 17.39 -17.24
C GLY A 147 30.60 16.71 -18.58
N ASN A 148 30.52 17.49 -19.66
CA ASN A 148 30.43 16.97 -21.02
C ASN A 148 31.57 17.45 -21.91
N ALA A 149 32.04 16.54 -22.77
CA ALA A 149 32.94 16.82 -23.87
C ALA A 149 32.14 16.78 -25.18
N VAL A 150 32.22 17.86 -25.95
CA VAL A 150 31.42 18.06 -27.15
C VAL A 150 32.26 17.94 -28.43
N SER A 151 31.61 17.46 -29.50
CA SER A 151 32.14 17.19 -30.84
C SER A 151 32.23 18.44 -31.73
N GLY A 152 31.65 19.55 -31.28
CA GLY A 152 31.67 20.86 -31.94
C GLY A 152 30.70 21.00 -33.12
N GLY A 153 29.68 20.14 -33.21
CA GLY A 153 28.57 20.27 -34.16
C GLY A 153 27.38 21.07 -33.59
N ASP A 154 26.46 21.52 -34.46
CA ASP A 154 25.20 22.18 -34.04
C ASP A 154 24.10 21.19 -33.61
N GLY A 155 24.38 19.87 -33.63
CA GLY A 155 23.49 18.82 -33.15
C GLY A 155 24.07 18.09 -31.94
N SER A 156 23.26 17.26 -31.26
CA SER A 156 23.66 16.58 -30.03
C SER A 156 24.42 15.25 -30.23
N GLY A 157 24.56 14.77 -31.47
CA GLY A 157 25.15 13.47 -31.76
C GLY A 157 26.68 13.46 -31.66
N GLY A 158 27.23 12.57 -30.82
CA GLY A 158 28.67 12.32 -30.71
C GLY A 158 29.36 12.95 -29.50
N ASP A 159 28.61 13.64 -28.65
CA ASP A 159 29.09 14.25 -27.40
C ASP A 159 29.07 13.22 -26.26
N ILE A 160 29.93 13.35 -25.26
CA ILE A 160 30.07 12.34 -24.20
C ILE A 160 30.21 13.00 -22.84
N TRP A 161 29.45 12.54 -21.84
CA TRP A 161 29.44 13.12 -20.50
C TRP A 161 29.80 12.12 -19.40
N ASN A 162 30.18 12.65 -18.24
CA ASN A 162 30.40 11.89 -17.00
C ASN A 162 30.00 12.73 -15.77
N VAL A 163 30.06 12.14 -14.58
CA VAL A 163 29.79 12.82 -13.30
C VAL A 163 30.95 12.58 -12.33
N ALA A 164 31.28 13.59 -11.53
CA ALA A 164 32.16 13.49 -10.37
C ALA A 164 31.44 13.99 -9.12
N THR A 165 31.63 13.28 -8.00
CA THR A 165 30.98 13.61 -6.72
C THR A 165 32.00 13.79 -5.60
N PRO A 166 32.83 14.86 -5.61
CA PRO A 166 33.75 15.13 -4.52
C PRO A 166 32.98 15.51 -3.25
N VAL A 167 33.53 15.14 -2.10
CA VAL A 167 32.95 15.39 -0.77
C VAL A 167 34.00 16.10 0.07
N VAL A 168 33.62 17.21 0.69
CA VAL A 168 34.49 18.00 1.57
C VAL A 168 33.81 18.09 2.94
N ALA A 169 34.42 17.50 3.95
CA ALA A 169 33.89 17.52 5.31
C ALA A 169 34.26 18.83 6.04
N GLY A 170 33.37 19.33 6.89
CA GLY A 170 33.70 20.41 7.81
C GLY A 170 34.72 19.96 8.85
N LEU A 171 35.50 20.91 9.39
CA LEU A 171 36.54 20.63 10.38
C LEU A 171 36.03 19.84 11.61
N ASN A 172 34.76 20.05 11.98
CA ASN A 172 34.09 19.42 13.11
C ASN A 172 33.02 18.39 12.69
N ALA A 173 32.99 17.96 11.42
CA ALA A 173 32.03 16.99 10.94
C ALA A 173 32.30 15.59 11.54
N ASP A 174 31.25 14.94 12.06
CA ASP A 174 31.34 13.56 12.55
C ASP A 174 31.67 12.60 11.40
N ALA A 175 32.36 11.50 11.70
CA ALA A 175 32.68 10.47 10.71
C ALA A 175 31.38 9.90 10.11
N GLN A 176 31.08 10.28 8.86
CA GLN A 176 29.89 9.84 8.14
C GLN A 176 29.92 8.31 8.04
N ALA A 177 29.04 7.63 8.79
CA ALA A 177 28.79 6.21 8.55
C ALA A 177 28.29 6.08 7.11
N PRO A 178 28.73 5.08 6.33
CA PRO A 178 28.21 4.90 4.98
C PRO A 178 26.69 4.70 5.05
N SER A 179 25.95 5.75 4.73
CA SER A 179 24.50 5.72 4.62
C SER A 179 24.21 5.05 3.28
N ALA A 180 23.76 3.80 3.32
CA ALA A 180 23.07 3.26 2.17
C ALA A 180 21.78 4.09 2.03
N PRO A 181 21.50 4.71 0.88
CA PRO A 181 20.29 5.50 0.71
C PRO A 181 19.09 4.63 1.16
N PRO A 182 18.24 5.11 2.07
CA PRO A 182 17.06 4.37 2.54
C PRO A 182 16.23 3.76 1.40
N LEU A 183 16.21 4.44 0.25
CA LEU A 183 15.68 3.95 -1.01
C LEU A 183 16.37 2.67 -1.52
N VAL A 184 17.70 2.64 -1.55
CA VAL A 184 18.51 1.47 -1.90
C VAL A 184 18.25 0.33 -0.92
N ILE A 185 18.10 0.61 0.38
CA ILE A 185 17.74 -0.41 1.38
C ILE A 185 16.37 -1.01 1.06
N LEU A 186 15.36 -0.17 0.83
CA LEU A 186 14.00 -0.62 0.52
C LEU A 186 13.99 -1.45 -0.78
N LEU A 187 14.64 -0.96 -1.83
CA LEU A 187 14.74 -1.66 -3.13
C LEU A 187 15.49 -2.97 -3.01
N THR A 188 16.57 -2.99 -2.22
CA THR A 188 17.33 -4.21 -1.95
C THR A 188 16.46 -5.20 -1.18
N VAL A 189 15.72 -4.78 -0.17
CA VAL A 189 14.83 -5.67 0.61
C VAL A 189 13.69 -6.22 -0.26
N ILE A 190 13.05 -5.37 -1.07
CA ILE A 190 11.99 -5.81 -2.00
C ILE A 190 12.57 -6.78 -3.03
N GLY A 191 13.69 -6.43 -3.67
CA GLY A 191 14.37 -7.26 -4.65
C GLY A 191 14.82 -8.60 -4.07
N LEU A 192 15.40 -8.59 -2.88
CA LEU A 192 15.77 -9.81 -2.14
C LEU A 192 14.54 -10.63 -1.77
N ALA A 193 13.45 -10.01 -1.30
CA ALA A 193 12.22 -10.72 -0.96
C ALA A 193 11.61 -11.41 -2.20
N LEU A 194 11.51 -10.70 -3.32
CA LEU A 194 11.04 -11.26 -4.60
C LEU A 194 11.99 -12.36 -5.10
N GLY A 195 13.30 -12.15 -5.01
CA GLY A 195 14.32 -13.13 -5.34
C GLY A 195 14.21 -14.40 -4.48
N LEU A 196 14.04 -14.25 -3.17
CA LEU A 196 13.84 -15.35 -2.22
C LEU A 196 12.52 -16.09 -2.48
N ILE A 197 11.45 -15.40 -2.85
CA ILE A 197 10.19 -16.03 -3.24
C ILE A 197 10.40 -16.85 -4.52
N LEU A 198 11.08 -16.29 -5.52
CA LEU A 198 11.35 -16.98 -6.78
C LEU A 198 12.25 -18.20 -6.57
N VAL A 199 13.40 -18.02 -5.92
CA VAL A 199 14.34 -19.11 -5.60
C VAL A 199 13.69 -20.14 -4.68
N GLY A 200 12.94 -19.70 -3.67
CA GLY A 200 12.22 -20.58 -2.76
C GLY A 200 11.15 -21.40 -3.47
N SER A 201 10.38 -20.80 -4.38
CA SER A 201 9.38 -21.50 -5.19
C SER A 201 10.03 -22.52 -6.14
N MET A 202 11.15 -22.14 -6.77
CA MET A 202 11.94 -23.02 -7.64
C MET A 202 12.57 -24.16 -6.84
N TRP A 203 13.07 -23.90 -5.64
CA TRP A 203 13.61 -24.90 -4.71
C TRP A 203 12.52 -25.86 -4.21
N VAL A 204 11.33 -25.36 -3.87
CA VAL A 204 10.18 -26.21 -3.50
C VAL A 204 9.76 -27.08 -4.68
N PHE A 205 9.79 -26.56 -5.90
CA PHE A 205 9.51 -27.34 -7.10
C PHE A 205 10.59 -28.41 -7.35
N TYR A 206 11.87 -28.04 -7.25
CA TYR A 206 13.02 -28.94 -7.36
C TYR A 206 12.95 -30.07 -6.33
N THR A 207 12.74 -29.75 -5.05
CA THR A 207 12.68 -30.76 -3.98
C THR A 207 11.51 -31.73 -4.11
N ARG A 208 10.41 -31.33 -4.74
CA ARG A 208 9.29 -32.24 -5.03
C ARG A 208 9.53 -33.14 -6.24
N ASN A 209 10.35 -32.70 -7.20
CA ASN A 209 10.57 -33.39 -8.47
C ASN A 209 12.05 -33.29 -8.93
N PRO A 210 13.03 -33.76 -8.14
CA PRO A 210 14.44 -33.49 -8.38
C PRO A 210 14.92 -34.12 -9.69
N GLU A 211 14.49 -35.36 -9.96
CA GLU A 211 14.90 -36.12 -11.15
C GLU A 211 14.35 -35.57 -12.47
N THR A 212 13.32 -34.72 -12.39
CA THR A 212 12.64 -34.20 -13.58
C THR A 212 12.69 -32.69 -13.69
N PHE A 213 13.47 -32.02 -12.83
CA PHE A 213 13.57 -30.57 -12.80
C PHE A 213 14.09 -30.01 -14.13
N SER A 214 13.40 -29.00 -14.64
CA SER A 214 13.86 -28.13 -15.73
C SER A 214 13.13 -26.79 -15.62
N ILE A 215 13.73 -25.73 -16.15
CA ILE A 215 13.11 -24.40 -16.19
C ILE A 215 11.75 -24.47 -16.92
N ALA A 216 11.64 -25.27 -17.98
CA ALA A 216 10.40 -25.48 -18.71
C ALA A 216 9.29 -26.10 -17.84
N LYS A 217 9.62 -27.10 -17.02
CA LYS A 217 8.65 -27.73 -16.10
C LYS A 217 8.31 -26.86 -14.89
N PHE A 218 9.26 -26.06 -14.39
CA PHE A 218 8.98 -25.03 -13.39
C PHE A 218 7.97 -24.01 -13.91
N TRP A 219 8.19 -23.45 -15.11
CA TRP A 219 7.21 -22.60 -15.78
C TRP A 219 5.87 -23.30 -16.04
N GLY A 220 5.93 -24.59 -16.41
CA GLY A 220 4.73 -25.44 -16.52
C GLY A 220 3.94 -25.56 -15.21
N SER A 221 4.60 -25.48 -14.06
CA SER A 221 3.95 -25.52 -12.73
C SER A 221 3.34 -24.18 -12.30
N LEU A 222 3.90 -23.06 -12.77
CA LEU A 222 3.37 -21.71 -12.51
C LEU A 222 2.18 -21.38 -13.42
N LYS A 223 2.19 -21.86 -14.68
CA LYS A 223 1.16 -21.57 -15.67
C LYS A 223 -0.28 -21.78 -15.14
N PRO A 224 -0.62 -22.90 -14.45
CA PRO A 224 -1.95 -23.09 -13.88
C PRO A 224 -2.36 -21.97 -12.91
N TRP A 225 -1.45 -21.41 -12.13
CA TRP A 225 -1.74 -20.27 -11.23
C TRP A 225 -1.93 -18.98 -12.01
N LEU A 226 -1.08 -18.73 -13.03
CA LEU A 226 -1.14 -17.51 -13.83
C LEU A 226 -2.40 -17.42 -14.70
N THR A 227 -2.92 -18.55 -15.17
CA THR A 227 -4.08 -18.61 -16.06
C THR A 227 -5.34 -19.16 -15.41
N THR A 228 -5.36 -19.32 -14.08
CA THR A 228 -6.53 -19.85 -13.37
C THR A 228 -7.70 -18.87 -13.41
N THR A 229 -8.91 -19.42 -13.45
CA THR A 229 -10.14 -18.67 -13.19
C THR A 229 -10.85 -19.12 -11.93
N ASP A 230 -10.32 -20.15 -11.25
CA ASP A 230 -10.94 -20.70 -10.04
C ASP A 230 -10.82 -19.71 -8.89
N HIS A 231 -11.97 -19.27 -8.35
CA HIS A 231 -12.05 -18.31 -7.24
C HIS A 231 -11.18 -18.68 -6.03
N LYS A 232 -10.93 -19.97 -5.78
CA LYS A 232 -10.08 -20.43 -4.67
C LYS A 232 -8.62 -20.05 -4.90
N TYR A 233 -8.10 -20.31 -6.10
CA TYR A 233 -6.73 -19.98 -6.46
C TYR A 233 -6.54 -18.46 -6.59
N VAL A 234 -7.51 -17.77 -7.22
CA VAL A 234 -7.50 -16.30 -7.30
C VAL A 234 -7.54 -15.68 -5.90
N GLY A 235 -8.38 -16.21 -5.01
CA GLY A 235 -8.46 -15.76 -3.61
C GLY A 235 -7.17 -15.96 -2.83
N ILE A 236 -6.49 -17.10 -3.02
CA ILE A 236 -5.16 -17.32 -2.43
C ILE A 236 -4.14 -16.29 -2.94
N MET A 237 -4.14 -16.01 -4.26
CA MET A 237 -3.21 -15.03 -4.83
C MET A 237 -3.47 -13.60 -4.33
N TYR A 238 -4.74 -13.18 -4.23
CA TYR A 238 -5.12 -11.92 -3.61
C TYR A 238 -4.61 -11.82 -2.16
N PHE A 239 -4.82 -12.87 -1.37
CA PHE A 239 -4.37 -12.89 0.03
C PHE A 239 -2.85 -12.84 0.15
N LEU A 240 -2.12 -13.61 -0.65
CA LEU A 240 -0.65 -13.62 -0.62
C LEU A 240 -0.05 -12.31 -1.13
N PHE A 241 -0.63 -11.72 -2.18
CA PHE A 241 -0.27 -10.39 -2.66
C PHE A 241 -0.45 -9.35 -1.54
N GLY A 242 -1.63 -9.36 -0.91
CA GLY A 242 -1.91 -8.45 0.19
C GLY A 242 -1.01 -8.66 1.41
N LEU A 243 -0.70 -9.91 1.75
CA LEU A 243 0.23 -10.22 2.84
C LEU A 243 1.66 -9.76 2.52
N PHE A 244 2.10 -9.87 1.26
CA PHE A 244 3.41 -9.35 0.85
C PHE A 244 3.46 -7.83 1.03
N PHE A 245 2.48 -7.10 0.51
CA PHE A 245 2.42 -5.65 0.66
C PHE A 245 2.11 -5.18 2.08
N PHE A 246 1.48 -6.02 2.92
CA PHE A 246 1.36 -5.75 4.36
C PHE A 246 2.73 -5.67 5.03
N LEU A 247 3.66 -6.56 4.66
CA LEU A 247 5.03 -6.53 5.15
C LEU A 247 5.81 -5.34 4.57
N VAL A 248 5.65 -5.03 3.28
CA VAL A 248 6.29 -3.86 2.64
C VAL A 248 5.79 -2.56 3.28
N GLY A 249 4.48 -2.38 3.44
CA GLY A 249 3.88 -1.24 4.11
C GLY A 249 4.32 -1.13 5.57
N GLY A 250 4.42 -2.26 6.28
CA GLY A 250 4.99 -2.32 7.63
C GLY A 250 6.45 -1.86 7.67
N LEU A 251 7.28 -2.30 6.73
CA LEU A 251 8.68 -1.88 6.62
C LEU A 251 8.80 -0.36 6.39
N LEU A 252 8.01 0.20 5.48
CA LEU A 252 7.95 1.65 5.26
C LEU A 252 7.63 2.40 6.57
N ALA A 253 6.71 1.85 7.37
CA ALA A 253 6.40 2.42 8.69
C ALA A 253 7.59 2.40 9.63
N LEU A 254 8.29 1.27 9.72
CA LEU A 254 9.44 1.12 10.60
C LEU A 254 10.56 2.09 10.22
N LEU A 255 10.79 2.35 8.92
CA LEU A 255 11.82 3.28 8.46
C LEU A 255 11.58 4.71 8.95
N PHE A 256 10.37 5.26 8.77
CA PHE A 256 10.10 6.61 9.32
C PHE A 256 9.92 6.62 10.84
N ARG A 257 9.70 5.46 11.49
CA ARG A 257 9.77 5.35 12.95
C ARG A 257 11.20 5.36 13.47
N VAL A 258 12.21 4.95 12.70
CA VAL A 258 13.62 5.20 13.04
C VAL A 258 13.87 6.70 13.02
N GLN A 259 13.46 7.38 11.96
CA GLN A 259 13.57 8.84 11.84
C GLN A 259 12.94 9.56 13.04
N LEU A 260 11.77 9.12 13.48
CA LEU A 260 11.07 9.73 14.60
C LEU A 260 11.44 9.14 15.97
N ALA A 261 12.45 8.29 16.09
CA ALA A 261 12.81 7.71 17.39
C ALA A 261 13.53 8.73 18.29
N LEU A 262 14.26 9.66 17.66
CA LEU A 262 15.08 10.68 18.32
C LEU A 262 14.69 12.07 17.80
N PRO A 263 14.78 13.12 18.64
CA PRO A 263 14.66 14.50 18.18
C PRO A 263 15.80 14.82 17.20
N GLU A 264 15.52 15.66 16.20
CA GLU A 264 16.52 16.20 15.27
C GLU A 264 17.38 15.12 14.57
N ASN A 265 16.82 13.92 14.41
CA ASN A 265 17.47 12.81 13.74
C ASN A 265 17.58 13.07 12.23
N ASP A 266 18.58 12.48 11.58
CA ASP A 266 18.95 12.72 10.18
C ASP A 266 18.91 11.44 9.31
N PHE A 267 18.28 10.38 9.81
CA PHE A 267 18.23 9.07 9.13
C PHE A 267 17.50 9.09 7.77
N LEU A 268 16.43 9.88 7.64
CA LEU A 268 15.73 10.11 6.37
C LEU A 268 15.84 11.58 5.99
N THR A 269 15.93 11.87 4.70
CA THR A 269 15.70 13.25 4.23
C THR A 269 14.20 13.62 4.32
N TYR A 270 13.88 14.90 4.17
CA TYR A 270 12.49 15.36 4.13
C TYR A 270 11.68 14.69 3.01
N ASP A 271 12.27 14.58 1.82
CA ASP A 271 11.62 13.99 0.64
C ASP A 271 11.40 12.49 0.81
N GLU A 272 12.38 11.78 1.38
CA GLU A 272 12.25 10.36 1.68
C GLU A 272 11.16 10.08 2.71
N TYR A 273 11.11 10.88 3.80
CA TYR A 273 10.07 10.75 4.81
C TYR A 273 8.68 10.96 4.23
N ASN A 274 8.47 12.03 3.44
CA ASN A 274 7.17 12.33 2.84
C ASN A 274 6.77 11.25 1.83
N SER A 275 7.72 10.73 1.06
CA SER A 275 7.51 9.63 0.12
C SER A 275 7.15 8.32 0.82
N PHE A 276 7.89 7.95 1.87
CA PHE A 276 7.65 6.71 2.61
C PHE A 276 6.34 6.75 3.36
N PHE A 277 5.98 7.89 3.95
CA PHE A 277 4.67 8.09 4.55
C PHE A 277 3.54 7.96 3.51
N THR A 278 3.69 8.60 2.35
CA THR A 278 2.74 8.53 1.22
C THR A 278 2.50 7.08 0.80
N LEU A 279 3.58 6.35 0.56
CA LEU A 279 3.54 4.96 0.12
C LEU A 279 3.06 4.02 1.22
N HIS A 280 3.38 4.26 2.49
CA HIS A 280 2.91 3.44 3.61
C HIS A 280 1.38 3.43 3.66
N GLY A 281 0.74 4.61 3.67
CA GLY A 281 -0.72 4.74 3.74
C GLY A 281 -1.40 4.05 2.56
N THR A 282 -0.93 4.34 1.34
CA THR A 282 -1.47 3.73 0.11
C THR A 282 -1.27 2.23 0.07
N THR A 283 -0.07 1.74 0.43
CA THR A 283 0.26 0.31 0.43
C THR A 283 -0.60 -0.45 1.44
N MET A 284 -0.73 0.07 2.66
CA MET A 284 -1.50 -0.61 3.71
C MET A 284 -2.99 -0.73 3.38
N ILE A 285 -3.58 0.31 2.79
CA ILE A 285 -5.02 0.31 2.46
C ILE A 285 -5.27 -0.48 1.17
N PHE A 286 -4.65 -0.04 0.06
CA PHE A 286 -5.01 -0.49 -1.28
C PHE A 286 -4.26 -1.73 -1.77
N LEU A 287 -3.02 -1.94 -1.31
CA LEU A 287 -2.21 -3.09 -1.72
C LEU A 287 -2.18 -4.21 -0.69
N ALA A 288 -2.50 -3.94 0.57
CA ALA A 288 -2.48 -4.92 1.65
C ALA A 288 -3.88 -5.32 2.14
N ALA A 289 -4.58 -4.42 2.85
CA ALA A 289 -5.85 -4.75 3.49
C ALA A 289 -6.96 -5.11 2.48
N MET A 290 -7.17 -4.27 1.46
CA MET A 290 -8.14 -4.53 0.40
C MET A 290 -7.90 -5.89 -0.29
N PRO A 291 -6.69 -6.22 -0.78
CA PRO A 291 -6.42 -7.52 -1.40
C PRO A 291 -6.58 -8.70 -0.44
N MET A 292 -6.17 -8.57 0.83
CA MET A 292 -6.40 -9.63 1.82
C MET A 292 -7.89 -9.90 2.04
N ILE A 293 -8.71 -8.85 2.14
CA ILE A 293 -10.17 -8.95 2.23
C ILE A 293 -10.74 -9.59 0.96
N ALA A 294 -10.33 -9.10 -0.21
CA ALA A 294 -10.72 -9.67 -1.51
C ALA A 294 -10.33 -11.15 -1.61
N GLY A 295 -9.22 -11.56 -1.00
CA GLY A 295 -8.81 -12.96 -0.86
C GLY A 295 -9.83 -13.80 -0.11
N PHE A 296 -10.30 -13.33 1.06
CA PHE A 296 -11.39 -13.98 1.79
C PHE A 296 -12.71 -13.96 1.03
N MET A 297 -13.08 -12.84 0.40
CA MET A 297 -14.30 -12.72 -0.40
C MET A 297 -14.31 -13.75 -1.52
N ASN A 298 -13.23 -13.80 -2.30
CA ASN A 298 -13.04 -14.76 -3.38
C ASN A 298 -13.15 -16.20 -2.90
N TYR A 299 -12.43 -16.54 -1.81
CA TYR A 299 -12.35 -17.92 -1.36
C TYR A 299 -13.64 -18.39 -0.68
N ILE A 300 -14.21 -17.58 0.21
CA ILE A 300 -15.25 -17.99 1.15
C ILE A 300 -16.66 -17.67 0.66
N LEU A 301 -16.91 -16.53 -0.01
CA LEU A 301 -18.27 -16.15 -0.40
C LEU A 301 -18.96 -17.24 -1.25
N PRO A 302 -18.34 -17.77 -2.34
CA PRO A 302 -19.00 -18.79 -3.15
C PRO A 302 -19.29 -20.06 -2.36
N LEU A 303 -18.39 -20.44 -1.44
CA LEU A 303 -18.57 -21.61 -0.58
C LEU A 303 -19.75 -21.41 0.40
N GLN A 304 -19.87 -20.23 1.00
CA GLN A 304 -20.93 -19.91 1.96
C GLN A 304 -22.32 -19.86 1.35
N ILE A 305 -22.42 -19.45 0.07
CA ILE A 305 -23.70 -19.39 -0.64
C ILE A 305 -24.00 -20.63 -1.48
N GLY A 306 -23.11 -21.63 -1.49
CA GLY A 306 -23.28 -22.87 -2.26
C GLY A 306 -23.11 -22.70 -3.78
N ALA A 307 -22.40 -21.66 -4.21
CA ALA A 307 -22.06 -21.43 -5.62
C ALA A 307 -20.84 -22.27 -6.05
N LYS A 308 -20.77 -22.60 -7.34
CA LYS A 308 -19.65 -23.36 -7.91
C LYS A 308 -18.39 -22.51 -8.11
N ASP A 309 -18.60 -21.25 -8.46
CA ASP A 309 -17.58 -20.23 -8.74
C ASP A 309 -18.26 -18.84 -8.64
N LEU A 310 -17.53 -17.77 -8.96
CA LEU A 310 -18.10 -16.42 -9.17
C LEU A 310 -18.81 -16.31 -10.54
N ALA A 311 -19.66 -15.30 -10.69
CA ALA A 311 -20.46 -15.06 -11.89
C ALA A 311 -19.62 -14.83 -13.16
N PHE A 312 -18.49 -14.13 -13.01
CA PHE A 312 -17.57 -13.81 -14.10
C PHE A 312 -16.13 -14.23 -13.73
N PRO A 313 -15.78 -15.53 -13.83
CA PRO A 313 -14.47 -16.04 -13.39
C PRO A 313 -13.26 -15.40 -14.09
N ARG A 314 -13.39 -15.00 -15.37
CA ARG A 314 -12.32 -14.30 -16.11
C ARG A 314 -12.15 -12.84 -15.69
N ILE A 315 -13.25 -12.15 -15.39
CA ILE A 315 -13.22 -10.77 -14.87
C ILE A 315 -12.55 -10.77 -13.49
N ASN A 316 -12.82 -11.80 -12.70
CA ASN A 316 -12.16 -12.00 -11.41
C ASN A 316 -10.62 -12.08 -11.53
N ALA A 317 -10.13 -12.92 -12.45
CA ALA A 317 -8.71 -13.05 -12.71
C ALA A 317 -8.12 -11.74 -13.28
N LEU A 318 -8.85 -11.04 -14.16
CA LEU A 318 -8.42 -9.74 -14.67
C LEU A 318 -8.28 -8.70 -13.55
N GLY A 319 -9.22 -8.63 -12.61
CA GLY A 319 -9.11 -7.75 -11.43
C GLY A 319 -7.80 -7.96 -10.68
N LEU A 320 -7.44 -9.22 -10.41
CA LEU A 320 -6.17 -9.55 -9.75
C LEU A 320 -4.97 -9.02 -10.55
N TRP A 321 -4.95 -9.22 -11.87
CA TRP A 321 -3.82 -8.81 -12.70
C TRP A 321 -3.71 -7.29 -12.86
N LEU A 322 -4.83 -6.56 -12.85
CA LEU A 322 -4.80 -5.09 -12.80
C LEU A 322 -4.22 -4.58 -11.47
N LEU A 323 -4.57 -5.23 -10.35
CA LEU A 323 -3.96 -4.94 -9.04
C LEU A 323 -2.44 -5.19 -9.06
N VAL A 324 -2.01 -6.33 -9.61
CA VAL A 324 -0.58 -6.66 -9.75
C VAL A 324 0.15 -5.64 -10.63
N ALA A 325 -0.48 -5.18 -11.72
CA ALA A 325 0.09 -4.18 -12.60
C ALA A 325 0.12 -2.76 -12.00
N ALA A 326 -0.79 -2.45 -11.06
CA ALA A 326 -0.84 -1.15 -10.40
C ALA A 326 0.29 -0.96 -9.38
N ALA A 327 0.71 -2.03 -8.70
CA ALA A 327 1.75 -1.92 -7.67
C ALA A 327 3.08 -1.34 -8.20
N PRO A 328 3.67 -1.81 -9.32
CA PRO A 328 4.87 -1.20 -9.88
C PRO A 328 4.69 0.30 -10.20
N LEU A 329 3.52 0.72 -10.69
CA LEU A 329 3.25 2.13 -10.99
C LEU A 329 3.30 3.01 -9.74
N LEU A 330 2.69 2.53 -8.64
CA LEU A 330 2.72 3.24 -7.35
C LEU A 330 4.13 3.41 -6.80
N PHE A 331 5.02 2.45 -7.07
CA PHE A 331 6.41 2.50 -6.62
C PHE A 331 7.37 3.04 -7.70
N THR A 332 6.89 3.46 -8.88
CA THR A 332 7.76 3.91 -9.99
C THR A 332 8.63 5.10 -9.60
N GLY A 333 8.09 6.03 -8.80
CA GLY A 333 8.85 7.17 -8.28
C GLY A 333 10.07 6.76 -7.43
N ILE A 334 9.98 5.66 -6.69
CA ILE A 334 11.13 5.11 -5.95
C ILE A 334 12.21 4.63 -6.92
N PHE A 335 11.84 3.92 -7.99
CA PHE A 335 12.83 3.38 -8.94
C PHE A 335 13.47 4.46 -9.82
N SER A 336 12.81 5.61 -9.99
CA SER A 336 13.26 6.71 -10.85
C SER A 336 13.96 7.85 -10.10
N GLY A 337 13.97 7.83 -8.75
CA GLY A 337 14.56 8.90 -7.92
C GLY A 337 13.61 10.07 -7.67
N GLU A 338 12.42 10.09 -8.27
CA GLU A 338 11.39 11.11 -8.10
C GLU A 338 10.16 10.52 -7.40
N SER A 339 10.27 10.20 -6.11
CA SER A 339 9.17 9.54 -5.40
C SER A 339 7.94 10.43 -5.23
N ALA A 340 6.75 9.79 -5.19
CA ALA A 340 5.52 10.49 -4.90
C ALA A 340 5.44 10.85 -3.42
N ASP A 341 5.37 12.15 -3.12
CA ASP A 341 5.35 12.74 -1.78
C ASP A 341 4.00 13.43 -1.48
N ILE A 342 3.01 13.22 -2.34
CA ILE A 342 1.69 13.89 -2.35
C ILE A 342 0.68 13.33 -1.34
N THR A 343 1.12 12.46 -0.42
CA THR A 343 0.31 11.74 0.57
C THR A 343 -0.66 10.72 -0.03
N TRP A 344 -1.15 9.77 0.77
CA TRP A 344 -2.16 8.78 0.33
C TRP A 344 -3.51 9.40 -0.07
N VAL A 345 -3.73 10.67 0.25
CA VAL A 345 -4.94 11.42 -0.10
C VAL A 345 -4.77 12.18 -1.41
N MET A 346 -3.53 12.57 -1.78
CA MET A 346 -3.24 13.32 -3.01
C MET A 346 -3.96 14.67 -3.07
N TYR A 347 -4.00 15.43 -1.97
CA TYR A 347 -4.73 16.72 -1.94
C TYR A 347 -4.12 17.78 -2.86
N PRO A 348 -4.92 18.36 -3.76
CA PRO A 348 -4.63 19.65 -4.34
C PRO A 348 -4.80 20.76 -3.27
N PRO A 349 -4.14 21.90 -3.44
CA PRO A 349 -3.37 22.25 -4.62
C PRO A 349 -1.99 21.59 -4.65
N TYR A 350 -1.46 21.06 -3.54
CA TYR A 350 -0.11 20.44 -3.46
C TYR A 350 0.12 19.35 -4.52
N SER A 351 -0.84 18.43 -4.69
CA SER A 351 -0.71 17.36 -5.68
C SER A 351 -0.82 17.83 -7.13
N SER A 352 -1.48 18.97 -7.42
CA SER A 352 -1.70 19.50 -8.78
C SER A 352 -0.71 20.64 -9.15
N LEU A 353 -0.19 21.36 -8.16
CA LEU A 353 0.67 22.57 -8.28
C LEU A 353 2.16 22.30 -8.35
N ALA A 354 2.54 21.11 -8.77
CA ALA A 354 3.86 20.98 -9.31
C ALA A 354 3.86 21.82 -10.63
N GLY A 355 4.26 23.10 -10.60
CA GLY A 355 4.20 24.01 -11.76
C GLY A 355 3.61 25.43 -11.60
N ILE A 356 3.33 25.95 -10.40
CA ILE A 356 3.25 27.43 -10.16
C ILE A 356 4.33 27.87 -9.14
N GLY A 357 5.43 27.13 -9.16
CA GLY A 357 6.69 27.24 -8.40
C GLY A 357 7.58 26.08 -8.85
N GLU A 358 8.90 26.26 -8.82
CA GLU A 358 9.97 25.68 -9.66
C GLU A 358 9.96 24.19 -10.09
N ASN A 359 9.10 23.30 -9.59
CA ASN A 359 9.09 21.89 -9.98
C ASN A 359 7.71 21.42 -10.45
N GLY A 360 7.52 21.32 -11.76
CA GLY A 360 6.38 20.67 -12.45
C GLY A 360 6.02 19.28 -11.88
N PRO A 361 4.89 18.63 -12.29
CA PRO A 361 4.51 17.31 -11.77
C PRO A 361 5.63 16.31 -12.00
N ASN A 362 6.22 15.80 -10.91
CA ASN A 362 7.29 14.82 -11.03
C ASN A 362 6.75 13.50 -11.62
N ALA A 363 7.62 12.74 -12.27
CA ALA A 363 7.20 11.55 -13.00
C ALA A 363 6.62 10.48 -12.06
N GLY A 364 7.13 10.39 -10.83
CA GLY A 364 6.65 9.42 -9.85
C GLY A 364 5.26 9.70 -9.30
N ALA A 365 4.91 10.96 -9.05
CA ALA A 365 3.57 11.39 -8.66
C ALA A 365 2.56 11.09 -9.77
N THR A 366 2.94 11.35 -11.02
CA THR A 366 2.11 11.02 -12.19
C THR A 366 1.90 9.51 -12.33
N ALA A 367 2.96 8.71 -12.21
CA ALA A 367 2.87 7.24 -12.22
C ALA A 367 2.05 6.70 -11.03
N PHE A 368 2.18 7.31 -9.86
CA PHE A 368 1.41 6.98 -8.67
C PHE A 368 -0.09 7.21 -8.90
N ILE A 369 -0.50 8.37 -9.44
CA ILE A 369 -1.90 8.65 -9.77
C ILE A 369 -2.44 7.67 -10.81
N ALA A 370 -1.65 7.35 -11.85
CA ALA A 370 -2.03 6.34 -12.84
C ALA A 370 -2.20 4.94 -12.21
N GLY A 371 -1.32 4.58 -11.27
CA GLY A 371 -1.44 3.37 -10.46
C GLY A 371 -2.74 3.34 -9.65
N MET A 372 -3.11 4.45 -9.02
CA MET A 372 -4.37 4.60 -8.27
C MET A 372 -5.61 4.43 -9.17
N VAL A 373 -5.59 4.97 -10.39
CA VAL A 373 -6.66 4.75 -11.38
C VAL A 373 -6.78 3.26 -11.75
N LEU A 374 -5.65 2.58 -11.93
CA LEU A 374 -5.62 1.15 -12.26
C LEU A 374 -6.15 0.28 -11.10
N LEU A 375 -5.87 0.67 -9.84
CA LEU A 375 -6.49 0.06 -8.66
C LEU A 375 -8.01 0.21 -8.67
N GLY A 376 -8.52 1.40 -9.00
CA GLY A 376 -9.96 1.62 -9.12
C GLY A 376 -10.62 0.78 -10.22
N ALA A 377 -9.93 0.56 -11.35
CA ALA A 377 -10.40 -0.37 -12.38
C ALA A 377 -10.47 -1.82 -11.86
N SER A 378 -9.44 -2.29 -11.14
CA SER A 378 -9.43 -3.61 -10.48
C SER A 378 -10.62 -3.82 -9.53
N SER A 379 -10.84 -2.84 -8.66
CA SER A 379 -11.93 -2.85 -7.66
C SER A 379 -13.31 -2.81 -8.31
N THR A 380 -13.50 -2.03 -9.39
CA THR A 380 -14.77 -1.96 -10.13
C THR A 380 -15.16 -3.32 -10.72
N LEU A 381 -14.21 -3.98 -11.39
CA LEU A 381 -14.43 -5.29 -12.01
C LEU A 381 -14.76 -6.37 -10.96
N SER A 382 -14.04 -6.34 -9.84
CA SER A 382 -14.29 -7.25 -8.71
C SER A 382 -15.67 -7.01 -8.10
N GLY A 383 -16.05 -5.74 -7.92
CA GLY A 383 -17.32 -5.35 -7.32
C GLY A 383 -18.52 -5.88 -8.12
N VAL A 384 -18.56 -5.62 -9.43
CA VAL A 384 -19.63 -6.14 -10.32
C VAL A 384 -19.78 -7.66 -10.18
N ASN A 385 -18.64 -8.37 -10.15
CA ASN A 385 -18.63 -9.82 -10.07
C ASN A 385 -19.23 -10.35 -8.75
N PHE A 386 -18.85 -9.76 -7.61
CA PHE A 386 -19.39 -10.17 -6.31
C PHE A 386 -20.89 -9.86 -6.17
N VAL A 387 -21.35 -8.70 -6.64
CA VAL A 387 -22.80 -8.38 -6.65
C VAL A 387 -23.56 -9.41 -7.48
N THR A 388 -23.16 -9.62 -8.74
CA THR A 388 -23.88 -10.55 -9.62
C THR A 388 -23.88 -11.97 -9.04
N THR A 389 -22.77 -12.43 -8.47
CA THR A 389 -22.69 -13.74 -7.81
C THR A 389 -23.69 -13.86 -6.67
N ALA A 390 -23.70 -12.89 -5.75
CA ALA A 390 -24.57 -12.91 -4.58
C ALA A 390 -26.06 -12.91 -4.95
N PHE A 391 -26.45 -12.18 -6.01
CA PHE A 391 -27.86 -12.13 -6.43
C PHE A 391 -28.33 -13.36 -7.20
N THR A 392 -27.46 -13.94 -8.05
CA THR A 392 -27.90 -14.90 -9.08
C THR A 392 -27.45 -16.34 -8.84
N MET A 393 -26.46 -16.59 -7.98
CA MET A 393 -25.80 -17.91 -7.87
C MET A 393 -25.98 -18.61 -6.51
N ARG A 394 -26.83 -18.10 -5.64
CA ARG A 394 -27.12 -18.75 -4.35
C ARG A 394 -27.77 -20.12 -4.54
N ALA A 395 -27.33 -21.07 -3.74
CA ALA A 395 -27.92 -22.39 -3.65
C ALA A 395 -29.41 -22.33 -3.22
N PRO A 396 -30.25 -23.27 -3.66
CA PRO A 396 -31.63 -23.38 -3.22
C PRO A 396 -31.75 -23.40 -1.69
N GLY A 397 -32.71 -22.63 -1.15
CA GLY A 397 -32.92 -22.50 0.29
C GLY A 397 -32.07 -21.42 0.99
N VAL A 398 -30.98 -20.95 0.36
CA VAL A 398 -30.19 -19.81 0.86
C VAL A 398 -30.91 -18.50 0.53
N SER A 399 -31.94 -18.17 1.31
CA SER A 399 -32.64 -16.89 1.19
C SER A 399 -31.82 -15.75 1.79
N TRP A 400 -32.19 -14.51 1.47
CA TRP A 400 -31.51 -13.30 1.97
C TRP A 400 -31.29 -13.33 3.49
N MET A 401 -32.34 -13.60 4.27
CA MET A 401 -32.26 -13.63 5.74
C MET A 401 -31.77 -14.98 6.31
N LYS A 402 -31.14 -15.82 5.48
CA LYS A 402 -30.47 -17.07 5.87
C LYS A 402 -28.99 -17.12 5.48
N MET A 403 -28.50 -16.10 4.75
CA MET A 403 -27.09 -15.98 4.36
C MET A 403 -26.18 -15.76 5.59
N PRO A 404 -24.97 -16.36 5.65
CA PRO A 404 -24.02 -16.08 6.72
C PRO A 404 -23.66 -14.59 6.83
N LEU A 405 -23.23 -14.14 8.01
CA LEU A 405 -22.96 -12.72 8.25
C LEU A 405 -21.75 -12.24 7.47
N PHE A 406 -20.75 -13.11 7.25
CA PHE A 406 -19.65 -12.79 6.33
C PHE A 406 -20.17 -12.53 4.91
N SER A 407 -21.02 -13.39 4.35
CA SER A 407 -21.61 -13.17 3.02
C SER A 407 -22.43 -11.87 2.92
N TRP A 408 -23.20 -11.51 3.96
CA TRP A 408 -23.88 -10.21 4.02
C TRP A 408 -22.91 -9.03 4.08
N SER A 409 -21.85 -9.15 4.87
CA SER A 409 -20.85 -8.11 5.03
C SER A 409 -20.11 -7.83 3.72
N VAL A 410 -19.80 -8.88 2.95
CA VAL A 410 -19.21 -8.79 1.62
C VAL A 410 -20.15 -8.06 0.66
N LEU A 411 -21.44 -8.40 0.67
CA LEU A 411 -22.42 -7.73 -0.17
C LEU A 411 -22.53 -6.23 0.13
N VAL A 412 -22.62 -5.86 1.40
CA VAL A 412 -22.71 -4.45 1.82
C VAL A 412 -21.44 -3.70 1.41
N SER A 413 -20.27 -4.24 1.73
CA SER A 413 -18.96 -3.67 1.38
C SER A 413 -18.83 -3.44 -0.14
N VAL A 414 -19.19 -4.43 -0.95
CA VAL A 414 -19.10 -4.32 -2.41
C VAL A 414 -20.06 -3.27 -2.98
N PHE A 415 -21.28 -3.16 -2.44
CA PHE A 415 -22.20 -2.11 -2.87
C PHE A 415 -21.66 -0.72 -2.53
N MET A 416 -21.12 -0.55 -1.33
CA MET A 416 -20.51 0.72 -0.93
C MET A 416 -19.37 1.10 -1.87
N LEU A 417 -18.45 0.17 -2.11
CA LEU A 417 -17.32 0.35 -3.03
C LEU A 417 -17.83 0.77 -4.42
N TYR A 418 -18.80 0.05 -5.00
CA TYR A 418 -19.31 0.35 -6.34
C TYR A 418 -19.97 1.74 -6.45
N LEU A 419 -20.65 2.19 -5.40
CA LEU A 419 -21.32 3.49 -5.34
C LEU A 419 -20.33 4.65 -5.09
N SER A 420 -19.28 4.42 -4.31
CA SER A 420 -18.35 5.48 -3.87
C SER A 420 -17.17 5.65 -4.83
N LEU A 421 -16.69 4.57 -5.44
CA LEU A 421 -15.50 4.54 -6.28
C LEU A 421 -15.51 5.46 -7.51
N PRO A 422 -16.66 5.69 -8.21
CA PRO A 422 -16.68 6.64 -9.31
C PRO A 422 -16.22 8.05 -8.94
N ALA A 423 -16.50 8.52 -7.71
CA ALA A 423 -16.06 9.84 -7.26
C ALA A 423 -14.53 9.94 -7.18
N LEU A 424 -13.86 8.91 -6.64
CA LEU A 424 -12.40 8.83 -6.64
C LEU A 424 -11.85 8.81 -8.06
N ILE A 425 -12.38 7.95 -8.94
CA ILE A 425 -11.87 7.81 -10.31
C ILE A 425 -11.98 9.13 -11.07
N ILE A 426 -13.07 9.89 -10.89
CA ILE A 426 -13.22 11.21 -11.50
C ILE A 426 -12.19 12.20 -10.92
N GLY A 427 -12.02 12.25 -9.60
CA GLY A 427 -11.03 13.12 -8.97
C GLY A 427 -9.60 12.80 -9.41
N LEU A 428 -9.23 11.52 -9.47
CA LEU A 428 -7.93 11.06 -9.96
C LEU A 428 -7.74 11.32 -11.46
N ALA A 429 -8.79 11.20 -12.27
CA ALA A 429 -8.72 11.50 -13.69
C ALA A 429 -8.49 13.00 -13.92
N PHE A 430 -9.20 13.87 -13.20
CA PHE A 430 -8.96 15.32 -13.25
C PHE A 430 -7.55 15.66 -12.79
N LEU A 431 -7.07 15.03 -11.72
CA LEU A 431 -5.71 15.26 -11.22
C LEU A 431 -4.67 14.77 -12.23
N LEU A 432 -4.89 13.61 -12.85
CA LEU A 432 -4.01 13.10 -13.91
C LEU A 432 -4.02 14.01 -15.14
N PHE A 433 -5.15 14.62 -15.48
CA PHE A 433 -5.23 15.59 -16.58
C PHE A 433 -4.53 16.90 -16.24
N ASP A 434 -4.58 17.35 -14.99
CA ASP A 434 -3.80 18.51 -14.54
C ASP A 434 -2.30 18.21 -14.73
N HIS A 435 -1.85 16.98 -14.43
CA HIS A 435 -0.46 16.56 -14.62
C HIS A 435 -0.03 16.39 -16.08
N THR A 436 -0.92 15.87 -16.94
CA THR A 436 -0.52 15.33 -18.26
C THR A 436 -1.03 16.13 -19.45
N LEU A 437 -2.16 16.81 -19.29
CA LEU A 437 -2.82 17.58 -20.35
C LEU A 437 -2.78 19.09 -20.10
N GLY A 438 -2.27 19.52 -18.94
CA GLY A 438 -2.24 20.92 -18.52
C GLY A 438 -3.62 21.49 -18.22
N THR A 439 -4.57 20.66 -17.78
CA THR A 439 -5.82 21.18 -17.23
C THR A 439 -5.59 21.86 -15.88
N VAL A 440 -6.58 22.61 -15.41
CA VAL A 440 -6.48 23.39 -14.16
C VAL A 440 -7.73 23.17 -13.30
N PHE A 441 -8.16 21.92 -13.13
CA PHE A 441 -9.38 21.60 -12.38
C PHE A 441 -9.28 22.05 -10.91
N PHE A 442 -8.08 21.95 -10.32
CA PHE A 442 -7.86 22.20 -8.89
C PHE A 442 -6.95 23.40 -8.61
N THR A 443 -6.48 24.08 -9.65
CA THR A 443 -5.47 25.16 -9.59
C THR A 443 -5.87 26.30 -10.53
N ALA A 444 -5.17 27.44 -10.50
CA ALA A 444 -5.36 28.56 -11.44
C ALA A 444 -6.84 28.97 -11.70
N GLY A 445 -7.64 29.08 -10.63
CA GLY A 445 -9.07 29.40 -10.70
C GLY A 445 -10.01 28.19 -10.58
N GLY A 446 -9.46 26.96 -10.58
CA GLY A 446 -10.12 25.73 -10.17
C GLY A 446 -10.33 25.63 -8.65
N ASP A 447 -10.97 24.54 -8.21
CA ASP A 447 -11.41 24.36 -6.82
C ASP A 447 -10.68 23.19 -6.13
N PRO A 448 -9.68 23.43 -5.26
CA PRO A 448 -9.00 22.35 -4.54
C PRO A 448 -9.91 21.63 -3.52
N LEU A 449 -10.97 22.26 -3.01
CA LEU A 449 -11.93 21.63 -2.11
C LEU A 449 -12.84 20.63 -2.84
N LEU A 450 -13.05 20.80 -4.14
CA LEU A 450 -13.75 19.82 -4.97
C LEU A 450 -13.07 18.45 -4.87
N PHE A 451 -11.74 18.40 -4.97
CA PHE A 451 -11.01 17.14 -4.83
C PHE A 451 -11.22 16.54 -3.43
N GLN A 452 -11.19 17.36 -2.37
CA GLN A 452 -11.44 16.86 -1.02
C GLN A 452 -12.83 16.21 -0.90
N HIS A 453 -13.86 16.84 -1.48
CA HIS A 453 -15.20 16.26 -1.52
C HIS A 453 -15.25 14.95 -2.31
N LEU A 454 -14.65 14.90 -3.50
CA LEU A 454 -14.61 13.69 -4.33
C LEU A 454 -13.86 12.55 -3.63
N PHE A 455 -12.70 12.85 -3.05
CA PHE A 455 -11.89 11.90 -2.32
C PHE A 455 -12.62 11.39 -1.09
N TRP A 456 -13.21 12.23 -0.24
CA TRP A 456 -13.84 11.76 0.99
C TRP A 456 -15.22 11.14 0.79
N PHE A 457 -15.96 11.56 -0.23
CA PHE A 457 -17.17 10.85 -0.65
C PHE A 457 -16.86 9.40 -1.04
N PHE A 458 -15.66 9.14 -1.58
CA PHE A 458 -15.13 7.80 -1.70
C PHE A 458 -14.57 7.23 -0.38
N GLY A 459 -13.67 7.99 0.25
CA GLY A 459 -12.73 7.52 1.27
C GLY A 459 -13.42 7.14 2.57
N HIS A 460 -14.50 7.82 2.94
CA HIS A 460 -15.22 7.44 4.15
C HIS A 460 -16.08 6.18 3.97
N PRO A 461 -16.85 6.01 2.88
CA PRO A 461 -17.37 4.69 2.53
C PRO A 461 -16.29 3.62 2.43
N GLU A 462 -15.11 3.94 1.89
CA GLU A 462 -14.01 2.98 1.75
C GLU A 462 -13.51 2.45 3.10
N VAL A 463 -13.39 3.29 4.14
CA VAL A 463 -13.04 2.77 5.47
C VAL A 463 -14.09 1.78 6.00
N TYR A 464 -15.34 1.88 5.55
CA TYR A 464 -16.35 0.86 5.83
C TYR A 464 -16.25 -0.38 4.94
N VAL A 465 -15.88 -0.22 3.67
CA VAL A 465 -15.61 -1.32 2.73
C VAL A 465 -14.59 -2.27 3.32
N VAL A 466 -13.56 -1.76 4.02
CA VAL A 466 -12.54 -2.61 4.66
C VAL A 466 -12.97 -3.22 6.01
N ILE A 467 -13.70 -2.48 6.85
CA ILE A 467 -14.04 -2.97 8.21
C ILE A 467 -15.28 -3.87 8.25
N ILE A 468 -16.26 -3.66 7.36
CA ILE A 468 -17.50 -4.44 7.36
C ILE A 468 -17.22 -5.93 7.12
N PRO A 469 -16.40 -6.33 6.13
CA PRO A 469 -16.01 -7.73 5.97
C PRO A 469 -15.34 -8.30 7.22
N ALA A 470 -14.48 -7.53 7.90
CA ALA A 470 -13.88 -7.95 9.17
C ALA A 470 -14.94 -8.21 10.26
N PHE A 471 -16.01 -7.40 10.35
CA PHE A 471 -17.15 -7.67 11.21
C PHE A 471 -17.82 -9.01 10.87
N GLY A 472 -17.95 -9.32 9.58
CA GLY A 472 -18.45 -10.59 9.09
C GLY A 472 -17.58 -11.77 9.55
N ILE A 473 -16.26 -11.67 9.37
CA ILE A 473 -15.29 -12.68 9.80
C ILE A 473 -15.40 -12.92 11.31
N VAL A 474 -15.35 -11.85 12.11
CA VAL A 474 -15.46 -11.93 13.57
C VAL A 474 -16.77 -12.57 13.99
N SER A 475 -17.88 -12.25 13.31
CA SER A 475 -19.18 -12.86 13.60
C SER A 475 -19.18 -14.39 13.41
N GLU A 476 -18.59 -14.90 12.32
CA GLU A 476 -18.48 -16.34 12.07
C GLU A 476 -17.54 -17.03 13.08
N VAL A 477 -16.41 -16.40 13.39
CA VAL A 477 -15.42 -16.90 14.35
C VAL A 477 -16.01 -16.99 15.75
N LEU A 478 -16.68 -15.94 16.23
CA LEU A 478 -17.26 -15.90 17.58
C LEU A 478 -18.43 -16.86 17.72
N ALA A 479 -19.33 -16.94 16.73
CA ALA A 479 -20.43 -17.91 16.75
C ALA A 479 -19.94 -19.36 16.78
N THR A 480 -18.91 -19.68 15.99
CA THR A 480 -18.29 -21.02 16.00
C THR A 480 -17.59 -21.29 17.32
N SER A 481 -16.77 -20.34 17.80
CA SER A 481 -15.98 -20.50 19.03
C SER A 481 -16.84 -20.61 20.27
N ALA A 482 -17.97 -19.89 20.33
CA ALA A 482 -18.94 -19.94 21.44
C ALA A 482 -19.86 -21.16 21.38
N ARG A 483 -19.85 -21.90 20.25
CA ARG A 483 -20.77 -23.01 19.94
C ARG A 483 -22.23 -22.60 20.03
N ARG A 484 -22.53 -21.39 19.55
CA ARG A 484 -23.87 -20.81 19.57
C ARG A 484 -24.17 -20.09 18.27
N SER A 485 -25.45 -20.01 17.92
CA SER A 485 -25.89 -19.07 16.88
C SER A 485 -25.60 -17.64 17.31
N ILE A 486 -25.27 -16.78 16.35
CA ILE A 486 -25.09 -15.35 16.61
C ILE A 486 -26.36 -14.76 17.23
N PHE A 487 -26.21 -14.01 18.32
CA PHE A 487 -27.30 -13.28 18.93
C PHE A 487 -27.71 -12.11 18.01
N GLY A 488 -29.02 -11.90 17.84
CA GLY A 488 -29.53 -10.77 17.08
C GLY A 488 -29.17 -10.80 15.58
N TYR A 489 -29.13 -11.96 14.91
CA TYR A 489 -28.79 -12.06 13.48
C TYR A 489 -29.44 -10.99 12.58
N LYS A 490 -30.78 -10.81 12.67
CA LYS A 490 -31.49 -9.79 11.86
C LYS A 490 -31.01 -8.37 12.20
N SER A 491 -30.79 -8.09 13.49
CA SER A 491 -30.25 -6.81 13.97
C SER A 491 -28.83 -6.57 13.42
N MET A 492 -27.98 -7.60 13.36
CA MET A 492 -26.65 -7.51 12.74
C MET A 492 -26.73 -7.18 11.25
N VAL A 493 -27.61 -7.85 10.50
CA VAL A 493 -27.82 -7.58 9.07
C VAL A 493 -28.27 -6.14 8.86
N TYR A 494 -29.28 -5.67 9.60
CA TYR A 494 -29.74 -4.29 9.48
C TYR A 494 -28.70 -3.27 9.96
N ALA A 495 -27.89 -3.59 10.96
CA ALA A 495 -26.81 -2.71 11.40
C ALA A 495 -25.73 -2.55 10.33
N MET A 496 -25.33 -3.64 9.65
CA MET A 496 -24.38 -3.56 8.54
C MET A 496 -24.97 -2.78 7.35
N ALA A 497 -26.20 -3.09 6.94
CA ALA A 497 -26.87 -2.36 5.87
C ALA A 497 -27.06 -0.87 6.20
N GLY A 498 -27.40 -0.56 7.45
CA GLY A 498 -27.54 0.81 7.95
C GLY A 498 -26.23 1.60 7.87
N ILE A 499 -25.09 0.99 8.23
CA ILE A 499 -23.76 1.60 8.01
C ILE A 499 -23.52 1.81 6.52
N GLY A 500 -23.92 0.85 5.68
CA GLY A 500 -23.83 0.97 4.24
C GLY A 500 -24.54 2.18 3.66
N VAL A 501 -25.68 2.58 4.24
CA VAL A 501 -26.42 3.79 3.83
C VAL A 501 -25.83 5.05 4.47
N VAL A 502 -25.62 5.03 5.78
CA VAL A 502 -25.15 6.22 6.52
C VAL A 502 -23.73 6.62 6.11
N GLY A 503 -22.90 5.68 5.65
CA GLY A 503 -21.55 5.97 5.16
C GLY A 503 -21.50 7.01 4.03
N PHE A 504 -22.59 7.18 3.27
CA PHE A 504 -22.70 8.17 2.19
C PHE A 504 -23.18 9.54 2.63
N ILE A 505 -23.49 9.77 3.91
CA ILE A 505 -23.97 11.06 4.43
C ILE A 505 -23.11 11.63 5.55
N VAL A 506 -21.87 11.14 5.70
CA VAL A 506 -20.98 11.52 6.81
C VAL A 506 -19.59 11.98 6.37
N TRP A 507 -19.25 11.90 5.08
CA TRP A 507 -17.89 12.15 4.58
C TRP A 507 -17.34 13.53 4.94
N GLY A 508 -18.21 14.53 5.08
CA GLY A 508 -17.85 15.90 5.46
C GLY A 508 -17.17 16.02 6.83
N HIS A 509 -17.21 14.99 7.69
CA HIS A 509 -16.47 15.05 8.95
C HIS A 509 -14.94 15.11 8.78
N HIS A 510 -14.40 14.68 7.63
CA HIS A 510 -12.96 14.85 7.33
C HIS A 510 -12.60 16.28 6.94
N MET A 511 -13.61 17.15 6.82
CA MET A 511 -13.52 18.50 6.26
C MET A 511 -14.06 19.55 7.25
N ILE A 512 -14.23 19.21 8.53
CA ILE A 512 -14.81 20.11 9.55
C ILE A 512 -13.99 21.41 9.71
N THR A 513 -12.68 21.33 9.48
CA THR A 513 -11.71 22.43 9.54
C THR A 513 -11.49 23.12 8.19
N SER A 514 -12.17 22.71 7.12
CA SER A 514 -12.00 23.28 5.76
C SER A 514 -12.64 24.66 5.55
N GLY A 515 -13.29 25.23 6.58
CA GLY A 515 -14.11 26.44 6.44
C GLY A 515 -15.57 26.15 6.04
N MET A 516 -16.02 24.90 6.17
CA MET A 516 -17.39 24.46 5.88
C MET A 516 -18.45 25.33 6.57
N ASP A 517 -19.52 25.65 5.82
CA ASP A 517 -20.68 26.39 6.34
C ASP A 517 -21.21 25.79 7.65
N PRO A 518 -21.55 26.61 8.66
CA PRO A 518 -21.96 26.13 9.98
C PRO A 518 -23.14 25.16 9.97
N PHE A 519 -24.10 25.30 9.06
CA PHE A 519 -25.25 24.39 8.95
C PHE A 519 -24.79 23.01 8.49
N TRP A 520 -24.01 22.95 7.39
CA TRP A 520 -23.48 21.68 6.89
C TRP A 520 -22.56 21.02 7.91
N ARG A 521 -21.73 21.80 8.59
CA ARG A 521 -20.87 21.32 9.66
C ARG A 521 -21.69 20.65 10.77
N ALA A 522 -22.73 21.32 11.28
CA ALA A 522 -23.60 20.75 12.31
C ALA A 522 -24.31 19.46 11.85
N LEU A 523 -24.73 19.39 10.59
CA LEU A 523 -25.34 18.20 10.03
C LEU A 523 -24.36 17.01 9.96
N PHE A 524 -23.12 17.24 9.50
CA PHE A 524 -22.09 16.20 9.46
C PHE A 524 -21.66 15.74 10.86
N MET A 525 -21.64 16.63 11.85
CA MET A 525 -21.42 16.26 13.25
C MET A 525 -22.50 15.27 13.73
N LEU A 526 -23.78 15.60 13.56
CA LEU A 526 -24.90 14.76 14.02
C LEU A 526 -24.96 13.41 13.30
N THR A 527 -24.84 13.41 11.98
CA THR A 527 -24.88 12.18 11.17
C THR A 527 -23.70 11.26 11.48
N THR A 528 -22.52 11.81 11.73
CA THR A 528 -21.34 11.02 12.14
C THR A 528 -21.52 10.40 13.52
N MET A 529 -22.07 11.12 14.49
CA MET A 529 -22.41 10.54 15.80
C MET A 529 -23.44 9.41 15.68
N ALA A 530 -24.40 9.50 14.76
CA ALA A 530 -25.41 8.48 14.55
C ALA A 530 -24.83 7.13 14.07
N VAL A 531 -23.67 7.13 13.39
CA VAL A 531 -22.97 5.90 12.98
C VAL A 531 -22.57 5.02 14.17
N ALA A 532 -22.29 5.63 15.32
CA ALA A 532 -21.89 4.89 16.52
C ALA A 532 -22.99 3.93 17.00
N ILE A 533 -24.26 4.22 16.71
CA ILE A 533 -25.41 3.41 17.15
C ILE A 533 -25.41 2.03 16.48
N PRO A 534 -25.47 1.88 15.13
CA PRO A 534 -25.34 0.58 14.48
C PRO A 534 -24.07 -0.18 14.89
N THR A 535 -22.97 0.53 15.12
CA THR A 535 -21.72 -0.10 15.53
C THR A 535 -21.75 -0.64 16.95
N GLY A 536 -22.31 0.12 17.90
CA GLY A 536 -22.52 -0.33 19.28
C GLY A 536 -23.43 -1.56 19.34
N VAL A 537 -24.52 -1.58 18.57
CA VAL A 537 -25.42 -2.75 18.47
C VAL A 537 -24.67 -4.03 18.12
N LYS A 538 -23.71 -3.98 17.19
CA LYS A 538 -22.90 -5.16 16.83
C LYS A 538 -22.01 -5.62 17.99
N ILE A 539 -21.36 -4.69 18.69
CA ILE A 539 -20.52 -5.00 19.85
C ILE A 539 -21.35 -5.73 20.91
N PHE A 540 -22.53 -5.21 21.27
CA PHE A 540 -23.43 -5.87 22.21
C PHE A 540 -23.93 -7.22 21.71
N ASN A 541 -24.23 -7.37 20.42
CA ASN A 541 -24.62 -8.66 19.85
C ASN A 541 -23.49 -9.70 19.92
N TRP A 542 -22.23 -9.31 19.69
CA TRP A 542 -21.09 -10.20 19.89
C TRP A 542 -20.93 -10.60 21.35
N LEU A 543 -20.97 -9.63 22.28
CA LEU A 543 -20.90 -9.92 23.71
C LEU A 543 -22.03 -10.86 24.18
N ALA A 544 -23.27 -10.63 23.72
CA ALA A 544 -24.41 -11.48 24.01
C ALA A 544 -24.28 -12.88 23.39
N THR A 545 -23.60 -13.02 22.25
CA THR A 545 -23.28 -14.33 21.65
C THR A 545 -22.31 -15.12 22.52
N LEU A 546 -21.33 -14.43 23.12
CA LEU A 546 -20.34 -15.04 24.03
C LEU A 546 -20.96 -15.36 25.39
N TRP A 547 -21.89 -14.55 25.88
CA TRP A 547 -22.53 -14.76 27.18
C TRP A 547 -23.29 -16.08 27.24
N GLY A 548 -22.83 -16.99 28.09
CA GLY A 548 -23.43 -18.32 28.27
C GLY A 548 -23.04 -19.30 27.16
N GLY A 549 -22.08 -18.93 26.30
CA GLY A 549 -21.42 -19.85 25.38
C GLY A 549 -20.30 -20.64 26.05
N SER A 550 -19.82 -21.68 25.39
CA SER A 550 -18.64 -22.45 25.81
C SER A 550 -17.49 -22.13 24.86
N LEU A 551 -16.70 -21.10 25.21
CA LEU A 551 -15.65 -20.59 24.34
C LEU A 551 -14.51 -21.60 24.18
N VAL A 552 -14.21 -21.92 22.92
CA VAL A 552 -12.99 -22.60 22.53
C VAL A 552 -11.87 -21.56 22.35
N PHE A 553 -10.95 -21.49 23.32
CA PHE A 553 -9.83 -20.54 23.29
C PHE A 553 -8.71 -21.03 22.36
N LYS A 554 -8.88 -20.79 21.05
CA LYS A 554 -7.87 -21.00 20.01
C LYS A 554 -7.41 -19.66 19.44
N THR A 555 -6.34 -19.67 18.66
CA THR A 555 -5.72 -18.44 18.16
C THR A 555 -6.69 -17.54 17.39
N HIS A 556 -7.58 -18.11 16.56
CA HIS A 556 -8.61 -17.33 15.86
C HIS A 556 -9.55 -16.59 16.82
N THR A 557 -9.88 -17.21 17.96
CA THR A 557 -10.75 -16.61 18.99
C THR A 557 -10.04 -15.50 19.73
N LEU A 558 -8.73 -15.66 20.03
CA LEU A 558 -7.94 -14.62 20.68
C LEU A 558 -7.89 -13.35 19.82
N TRP A 559 -7.63 -13.46 18.53
CA TRP A 559 -7.67 -12.32 17.61
C TRP A 559 -9.07 -11.68 17.52
N ALA A 560 -10.13 -12.48 17.50
CA ALA A 560 -11.50 -11.95 17.51
C ALA A 560 -11.88 -11.24 18.82
N LEU A 561 -11.36 -11.69 19.96
CA LEU A 561 -11.54 -11.00 21.25
C LEU A 561 -10.68 -9.74 21.33
N GLY A 562 -9.43 -9.81 20.86
CA GLY A 562 -8.55 -8.65 20.73
C GLY A 562 -9.20 -7.57 19.87
N PHE A 563 -9.79 -7.97 18.74
CA PHE A 563 -10.59 -7.11 17.87
C PHE A 563 -11.69 -6.36 18.64
N ILE A 564 -12.52 -7.05 19.45
CA ILE A 564 -13.59 -6.39 20.21
C ILE A 564 -13.00 -5.30 21.11
N ILE A 565 -11.92 -5.60 21.83
CA ILE A 565 -11.29 -4.65 22.75
C ILE A 565 -10.74 -3.44 21.99
N THR A 566 -9.87 -3.66 21.01
CA THR A 566 -9.17 -2.58 20.31
C THR A 566 -10.11 -1.75 19.44
N PHE A 567 -11.06 -2.40 18.77
CA PHE A 567 -12.04 -1.69 17.96
C PHE A 567 -13.00 -0.84 18.81
N THR A 568 -13.39 -1.30 20.01
CA THR A 568 -14.16 -0.47 20.95
C THR A 568 -13.36 0.75 21.40
N LEU A 569 -12.08 0.58 21.78
CA LEU A 569 -11.22 1.71 22.16
C LEU A 569 -11.03 2.72 21.01
N GLY A 570 -10.83 2.22 19.78
CA GLY A 570 -10.78 3.07 18.59
C GLY A 570 -12.09 3.79 18.31
N GLY A 571 -13.23 3.11 18.44
CA GLY A 571 -14.54 3.72 18.28
C GLY A 571 -14.79 4.84 19.30
N LEU A 572 -14.33 4.65 20.54
CA LEU A 572 -14.43 5.67 21.60
C LEU A 572 -13.58 6.91 21.30
N SER A 573 -12.33 6.75 20.83
CA SER A 573 -11.52 7.91 20.39
C SER A 573 -12.11 8.59 19.16
N GLY A 574 -12.81 7.84 18.30
CA GLY A 574 -13.49 8.38 17.12
C GLY A 574 -14.61 9.37 17.43
N MET A 575 -15.23 9.25 18.61
CA MET A 575 -16.35 10.11 19.03
C MET A 575 -15.96 11.57 19.28
N PHE A 576 -14.65 11.87 19.33
CA PHE A 576 -14.16 13.24 19.50
C PHE A 576 -14.14 14.03 18.18
N PHE A 577 -13.91 13.39 17.03
CA PHE A 577 -13.85 14.06 15.72
C PHE A 577 -15.18 14.66 15.24
N PRO A 578 -16.38 14.09 15.49
CA PRO A 578 -17.62 14.78 15.15
C PRO A 578 -17.93 15.96 16.08
N VAL A 579 -17.07 16.30 17.06
CA VAL A 579 -17.23 17.48 17.90
C VAL A 579 -16.30 18.57 17.38
N ALA A 580 -16.83 19.53 16.60
CA ALA A 580 -16.00 20.52 15.90
C ALA A 580 -14.98 21.27 16.80
N GLY A 581 -15.34 21.56 18.05
CA GLY A 581 -14.41 22.19 19.01
C GLY A 581 -13.23 21.30 19.40
N MET A 582 -13.43 19.98 19.47
CA MET A 582 -12.36 19.01 19.75
C MET A 582 -11.58 18.67 18.48
N ASP A 583 -12.28 18.51 17.34
CA ASP A 583 -11.63 18.28 16.06
C ASP A 583 -10.70 19.44 15.70
N THR A 584 -11.05 20.70 15.98
CA THR A 584 -10.12 21.84 15.74
C THR A 584 -8.75 21.65 16.41
N HIS A 585 -8.68 21.00 17.58
CA HIS A 585 -7.41 20.71 18.26
C HIS A 585 -6.77 19.39 17.79
N PHE A 586 -7.58 18.37 17.52
CA PHE A 586 -7.08 17.04 17.17
C PHE A 586 -6.85 16.83 15.68
N HIS A 587 -7.44 17.66 14.82
CA HIS A 587 -7.35 17.55 13.37
C HIS A 587 -5.89 17.57 12.93
N ASP A 588 -5.54 16.62 12.06
CA ASP A 588 -4.18 16.44 11.56
C ASP A 588 -3.08 16.31 12.64
N SER A 589 -3.45 15.92 13.86
CA SER A 589 -2.50 15.54 14.91
C SER A 589 -2.26 14.03 14.96
N TYR A 590 -1.31 13.62 15.80
CA TYR A 590 -1.12 12.21 16.16
C TYR A 590 -2.37 11.57 16.80
N PHE A 591 -3.36 12.33 17.26
CA PHE A 591 -4.62 11.78 17.77
C PHE A 591 -5.43 11.11 16.66
N VAL A 592 -5.46 11.70 15.44
CA VAL A 592 -6.07 11.09 14.24
C VAL A 592 -5.32 9.82 13.86
N VAL A 593 -3.99 9.86 13.89
CA VAL A 593 -3.14 8.70 13.59
C VAL A 593 -3.44 7.56 14.57
N ALA A 594 -3.47 7.85 15.87
CA ALA A 594 -3.77 6.89 16.92
C ALA A 594 -5.17 6.27 16.75
N HIS A 595 -6.20 7.12 16.59
CA HIS A 595 -7.57 6.67 16.37
C HIS A 595 -7.67 5.73 15.17
N PHE A 596 -7.14 6.16 14.01
CA PHE A 596 -7.24 5.40 12.78
C PHE A 596 -6.51 4.06 12.89
N HIS A 597 -5.31 4.02 13.49
CA HIS A 597 -4.61 2.76 13.72
C HIS A 597 -5.37 1.84 14.68
N TYR A 598 -6.08 2.42 15.67
CA TYR A 598 -6.96 1.66 16.55
C TYR A 598 -8.11 0.95 15.85
N VAL A 599 -8.79 1.65 14.92
CA VAL A 599 -9.91 1.09 14.18
C VAL A 599 -9.47 0.28 12.95
N PHE A 600 -8.35 0.61 12.31
CA PHE A 600 -7.89 -0.06 11.11
C PHE A 600 -7.05 -1.30 11.41
N ILE A 601 -6.02 -1.21 12.25
CA ILE A 601 -5.23 -2.38 12.63
C ILE A 601 -6.02 -3.22 13.63
N GLY A 602 -6.47 -2.62 14.73
CA GLY A 602 -7.26 -3.30 15.75
C GLY A 602 -8.62 -3.79 15.26
N GLY A 603 -9.17 -3.18 14.21
CA GLY A 603 -10.40 -3.63 13.55
C GLY A 603 -10.15 -4.57 12.38
N THR A 604 -9.72 -4.01 11.25
CA THR A 604 -9.56 -4.76 10.00
C THR A 604 -8.46 -5.81 10.08
N VAL A 605 -7.24 -5.45 10.50
CA VAL A 605 -6.10 -6.39 10.48
C VAL A 605 -6.29 -7.53 11.50
N PHE A 606 -6.76 -7.23 12.71
CA PHE A 606 -7.06 -8.28 13.71
C PHE A 606 -8.20 -9.19 13.26
N GLY A 607 -9.22 -8.64 12.60
CA GLY A 607 -10.27 -9.43 11.95
C GLY A 607 -9.72 -10.35 10.85
N LEU A 608 -8.78 -9.85 10.04
CA LEU A 608 -8.11 -10.65 9.01
C LEU A 608 -7.23 -11.75 9.61
N PHE A 609 -6.53 -11.49 10.72
CA PHE A 609 -5.80 -12.53 11.46
C PHE A 609 -6.75 -13.58 12.03
N ALA A 610 -7.86 -13.18 12.64
CA ALA A 610 -8.88 -14.11 13.09
C ALA A 610 -9.38 -15.01 11.94
N GLY A 611 -9.68 -14.41 10.78
CA GLY A 611 -10.09 -15.12 9.57
C GLY A 611 -9.02 -16.06 9.03
N LEU A 612 -7.75 -15.66 9.06
CA LEU A 612 -6.64 -16.49 8.61
C LEU A 612 -6.54 -17.73 9.48
N TYR A 613 -6.44 -17.60 10.81
CA TYR A 613 -6.37 -18.76 11.71
C TYR A 613 -7.62 -19.66 11.61
N TYR A 614 -8.78 -19.09 11.31
CA TYR A 614 -10.04 -19.82 11.16
C TYR A 614 -10.15 -20.60 9.84
N TRP A 615 -9.87 -19.97 8.70
CA TRP A 615 -10.05 -20.57 7.37
C TRP A 615 -8.77 -21.12 6.72
N TYR A 616 -7.58 -20.91 7.30
CA TYR A 616 -6.36 -21.58 6.84
C TYR A 616 -6.50 -23.10 6.68
N PRO A 617 -7.12 -23.87 7.60
CA PRO A 617 -7.37 -25.29 7.37
C PRO A 617 -8.33 -25.59 6.22
N LYS A 618 -9.28 -24.70 5.93
CA LYS A 618 -10.16 -24.83 4.76
C LYS A 618 -9.38 -24.59 3.46
N ALA A 619 -8.39 -23.69 3.45
CA ALA A 619 -7.56 -23.41 2.28
C ALA A 619 -6.47 -24.46 2.03
N THR A 620 -5.88 -25.01 3.08
CA THR A 620 -4.66 -25.84 2.97
C THR A 620 -4.84 -27.30 3.38
N GLY A 621 -5.95 -27.63 4.04
CA GLY A 621 -6.15 -28.95 4.66
C GLY A 621 -5.29 -29.18 5.91
N ARG A 622 -4.65 -28.14 6.47
CA ARG A 622 -3.84 -28.21 7.69
C ARG A 622 -4.12 -27.04 8.63
N LYS A 623 -4.01 -27.25 9.95
CA LYS A 623 -4.13 -26.19 10.94
C LYS A 623 -2.81 -25.43 11.11
N LEU A 624 -2.90 -24.12 11.35
CA LEU A 624 -1.77 -23.33 11.85
C LEU A 624 -1.35 -23.83 13.24
N ASN A 625 -0.07 -23.67 13.59
CA ASN A 625 0.43 -24.08 14.89
C ASN A 625 -0.10 -23.11 15.96
N GLU A 626 -0.79 -23.63 16.96
CA GLU A 626 -1.42 -22.83 18.02
C GLU A 626 -0.42 -22.19 18.99
N THR A 627 0.76 -22.78 19.21
CA THR A 627 1.79 -22.20 20.08
C THR A 627 2.42 -20.97 19.41
N LEU A 628 2.82 -21.09 18.15
CA LEU A 628 3.29 -19.95 17.36
C LEU A 628 2.19 -18.90 17.19
N GLY A 629 0.93 -19.34 17.02
CA GLY A 629 -0.23 -18.47 16.93
C GLY A 629 -0.48 -17.67 18.21
N LEU A 630 -0.34 -18.31 19.38
CA LEU A 630 -0.43 -17.67 20.67
C LEU A 630 0.69 -16.63 20.87
N TRP A 631 1.94 -16.95 20.50
CA TRP A 631 3.04 -15.98 20.58
C TRP A 631 2.82 -14.79 19.66
N HIS A 632 2.38 -15.03 18.43
CA HIS A 632 1.99 -13.97 17.50
C HIS A 632 0.91 -13.07 18.11
N PHE A 633 -0.13 -13.63 18.74
CA PHE A 633 -1.16 -12.85 19.41
C PHE A 633 -0.63 -12.08 20.62
N MET A 634 0.07 -12.73 21.55
CA MET A 634 0.50 -12.09 22.81
C MET A 634 1.47 -10.94 22.55
N ILE A 635 2.48 -11.17 21.71
CA ILE A 635 3.47 -10.14 21.36
C ILE A 635 2.80 -9.06 20.51
N GLY A 636 2.04 -9.44 19.48
CA GLY A 636 1.37 -8.52 18.58
C GLY A 636 0.37 -7.62 19.32
N PHE A 637 -0.53 -8.18 20.12
CA PHE A 637 -1.54 -7.42 20.86
C PHE A 637 -0.93 -6.46 21.88
N ALA A 638 0.07 -6.90 22.65
CA ALA A 638 0.70 -6.07 23.68
C ALA A 638 1.52 -4.92 23.06
N SER A 639 2.40 -5.24 22.11
CA SER A 639 3.24 -4.24 21.44
C SER A 639 2.42 -3.25 20.62
N TYR A 640 1.35 -3.70 19.97
CA TYR A 640 0.40 -2.83 19.29
C TYR A 640 -0.18 -1.76 20.22
N ASN A 641 -0.72 -2.15 21.37
CA ASN A 641 -1.29 -1.15 22.30
C ASN A 641 -0.20 -0.22 22.84
N ALA A 642 0.99 -0.74 23.13
CA ALA A 642 2.12 0.04 23.59
C ALA A 642 2.70 0.98 22.50
N ALA A 643 2.49 0.69 21.22
CA ALA A 643 2.90 1.54 20.10
C ALA A 643 1.86 2.64 19.81
N PHE A 644 0.57 2.29 19.72
CA PHE A 644 -0.43 3.21 19.21
C PHE A 644 -1.21 3.95 20.29
N TRP A 645 -1.35 3.42 21.51
CA TRP A 645 -2.06 4.13 22.58
C TRP A 645 -1.37 5.45 22.95
N PRO A 646 -0.02 5.48 23.14
CA PRO A 646 0.68 6.71 23.50
C PRO A 646 0.60 7.81 22.43
N MET A 647 0.30 7.47 21.18
CA MET A 647 0.07 8.47 20.13
C MET A 647 -1.16 9.36 20.41
N HIS A 648 -2.16 8.90 21.17
CA HIS A 648 -3.25 9.78 21.62
C HIS A 648 -2.70 10.89 22.53
N ALA A 649 -1.75 10.58 23.42
CA ALA A 649 -1.11 11.58 24.27
C ALA A 649 -0.30 12.57 23.44
N LEU A 650 0.50 12.10 22.48
CA LEU A 650 1.22 12.97 21.52
C LEU A 650 0.26 13.92 20.78
N GLY A 651 -0.89 13.42 20.32
CA GLY A 651 -1.91 14.23 19.68
C GLY A 651 -2.54 15.28 20.61
N ILE A 652 -2.80 14.93 21.88
CA ILE A 652 -3.31 15.87 22.88
C ILE A 652 -2.29 16.97 23.17
N MET A 653 -1.00 16.61 23.23
CA MET A 653 0.11 17.55 23.40
C MET A 653 0.35 18.44 22.17
N GLY A 654 -0.33 18.18 21.05
CA GLY A 654 -0.28 19.01 19.85
C GLY A 654 0.76 18.58 18.81
N MET A 655 1.30 17.35 18.88
CA MET A 655 2.20 16.84 17.83
C MET A 655 1.44 16.66 16.50
N PRO A 656 1.77 17.43 15.45
CA PRO A 656 1.14 17.27 14.14
C PRO A 656 1.57 15.95 13.50
N ARG A 657 0.70 15.37 12.67
CA ARG A 657 1.08 14.25 11.79
C ARG A 657 1.95 14.76 10.64
N ARG A 658 2.70 13.86 9.99
CA ARG A 658 3.60 14.17 8.85
C ARG A 658 4.77 15.10 9.20
N THR A 659 5.08 15.22 10.48
CA THR A 659 6.26 15.93 10.96
C THR A 659 7.48 15.03 10.82
N HIS A 660 8.48 15.45 10.03
CA HIS A 660 9.74 14.71 9.82
C HIS A 660 10.64 14.72 11.07
N THR A 661 10.68 15.83 11.81
CA THR A 661 11.54 16.02 12.99
C THR A 661 10.88 16.87 14.06
N TYR A 662 11.33 16.74 15.31
CA TYR A 662 10.87 17.50 16.47
C TYR A 662 12.06 17.82 17.38
N THR A 663 11.96 18.88 18.19
CA THR A 663 13.01 19.27 19.15
C THR A 663 12.78 18.65 20.53
N ILE A 664 13.80 18.65 21.39
CA ILE A 664 13.69 18.15 22.77
C ILE A 664 12.66 18.96 23.58
N GLU A 665 12.59 20.27 23.36
CA GLU A 665 11.70 21.20 24.07
C GLU A 665 10.22 20.95 23.79
N SER A 666 9.89 20.28 22.67
CA SER A 666 8.52 19.86 22.34
C SER A 666 7.92 18.88 23.37
N GLY A 667 8.77 18.18 24.14
CA GLY A 667 8.33 17.14 25.07
C GLY A 667 7.89 15.84 24.40
N PHE A 668 8.05 15.69 23.09
CA PHE A 668 7.60 14.50 22.35
C PHE A 668 8.58 13.32 22.38
N ALA A 669 9.83 13.55 22.82
CA ALA A 669 10.92 12.59 22.68
C ALA A 669 10.65 11.23 23.34
N GLU A 670 10.26 11.22 24.62
CA GLU A 670 10.03 9.96 25.37
C GLU A 670 8.91 9.12 24.76
N TYR A 671 7.81 9.78 24.38
CA TYR A 671 6.68 9.12 23.73
C TYR A 671 7.09 8.54 22.38
N ASN A 672 7.80 9.31 21.56
CA ASN A 672 8.22 8.86 20.24
C ASN A 672 9.23 7.70 20.30
N ALA A 673 10.18 7.73 21.23
CA ALA A 673 11.11 6.62 21.45
C ALA A 673 10.36 5.33 21.85
N ALA A 674 9.39 5.44 22.77
CA ALA A 674 8.56 4.31 23.17
C ALA A 674 7.72 3.77 22.00
N VAL A 675 7.01 4.67 21.29
CA VAL A 675 6.19 4.33 20.12
C VAL A 675 7.02 3.60 19.07
N SER A 676 8.22 4.10 18.75
CA SER A 676 9.12 3.46 17.77
C SER A 676 9.57 2.08 18.24
N THR A 677 10.00 1.95 19.50
CA THR A 677 10.42 0.66 20.07
C THR A 677 9.31 -0.40 19.95
N PHE A 678 8.08 -0.06 20.35
CA PHE A 678 6.98 -1.01 20.30
C PHE A 678 6.44 -1.24 18.88
N ALA A 679 6.56 -0.26 17.97
CA ALA A 679 6.28 -0.47 16.55
C ALA A 679 7.22 -1.53 15.94
N PHE A 680 8.52 -1.51 16.29
CA PHE A 680 9.47 -2.55 15.87
C PHE A 680 9.10 -3.94 16.42
N ILE A 681 8.75 -4.03 17.70
CA ILE A 681 8.30 -5.30 18.31
C ILE A 681 7.03 -5.82 17.62
N PHE A 682 6.09 -4.92 17.32
CA PHE A 682 4.88 -5.27 16.57
C PHE A 682 5.20 -5.76 15.15
N GLY A 683 6.11 -5.09 14.44
CA GLY A 683 6.59 -5.51 13.13
C GLY A 683 7.25 -6.89 13.14
N ILE A 684 8.13 -7.15 14.10
CA ILE A 684 8.78 -8.47 14.28
C ILE A 684 7.76 -9.56 14.57
N SER A 685 6.68 -9.26 15.31
CA SER A 685 5.63 -10.24 15.58
C SER A 685 4.96 -10.76 14.29
N GLN A 686 4.92 -9.95 13.22
CA GLN A 686 4.38 -10.38 11.92
C GLN A 686 5.24 -11.46 11.27
N LEU A 687 6.54 -11.50 11.55
CA LEU A 687 7.42 -12.57 11.08
C LEU A 687 7.08 -13.92 11.74
N LEU A 688 6.54 -13.92 12.97
CA LEU A 688 6.03 -15.13 13.60
C LEU A 688 4.83 -15.69 12.84
N LEU A 689 3.95 -14.81 12.31
CA LEU A 689 2.84 -15.22 11.47
C LEU A 689 3.34 -15.87 10.17
N VAL A 690 4.27 -15.22 9.48
CA VAL A 690 4.86 -15.73 8.23
C VAL A 690 5.53 -17.09 8.48
N TRP A 691 6.31 -17.20 9.56
CA TRP A 691 6.93 -18.46 9.96
C TRP A 691 5.89 -19.55 10.25
N ASN A 692 4.80 -19.21 10.95
CA ASN A 692 3.72 -20.16 11.24
C ASN A 692 3.05 -20.67 9.95
N ILE A 693 2.79 -19.79 8.98
CA ILE A 693 2.25 -20.17 7.66
C ILE A 693 3.17 -21.16 6.96
N ILE A 694 4.48 -20.87 6.90
CA ILE A 694 5.48 -21.72 6.24
C ILE A 694 5.61 -23.07 6.95
N TYR A 695 5.72 -23.04 8.29
CA TYR A 695 5.86 -24.23 9.12
C TYR A 695 4.64 -25.15 8.98
N SER A 696 3.43 -24.61 9.14
CA SER A 696 2.21 -25.39 9.15
C SER A 696 1.78 -25.88 7.77
N ALA A 697 2.17 -25.20 6.68
CA ALA A 697 1.97 -25.72 5.33
C ALA A 697 2.61 -27.11 5.14
N LYS A 698 3.73 -27.39 5.83
CA LYS A 698 4.44 -28.67 5.76
C LYS A 698 4.11 -29.61 6.92
N ARG A 699 4.06 -29.08 8.14
CA ARG A 699 4.03 -29.85 9.39
C ARG A 699 2.75 -29.70 10.22
N GLY A 700 1.82 -28.84 9.79
CA GLY A 700 0.58 -28.58 10.53
C GLY A 700 -0.31 -29.81 10.65
N GLU A 701 -1.08 -29.91 11.73
CA GLU A 701 -2.05 -30.99 11.94
C GLU A 701 -3.04 -31.06 10.75
N LYS A 702 -3.27 -32.25 10.19
CA LYS A 702 -4.23 -32.43 9.09
C LYS A 702 -5.64 -32.09 9.56
N ALA A 703 -6.34 -31.26 8.79
CA ALA A 703 -7.71 -30.84 9.08
C ALA A 703 -8.70 -31.65 8.24
N GLY A 704 -9.80 -32.08 8.87
CA GLY A 704 -10.95 -32.62 8.15
C GLY A 704 -11.79 -31.54 7.47
N LYS A 705 -12.98 -31.92 6.99
CA LYS A 705 -13.94 -30.99 6.36
C LYS A 705 -14.29 -29.81 7.26
N ASP A 706 -14.44 -30.08 8.56
CA ASP A 706 -14.91 -29.13 9.57
C ASP A 706 -14.07 -29.28 10.86
N PRO A 707 -12.91 -28.61 10.94
CA PRO A 707 -12.01 -28.72 12.08
C PRO A 707 -12.51 -28.01 13.34
N TRP A 708 -13.47 -27.09 13.21
CA TRP A 708 -13.91 -26.19 14.30
C TRP A 708 -15.35 -26.42 14.75
N GLY A 709 -16.16 -27.15 13.98
CA GLY A 709 -17.59 -27.31 14.22
C GLY A 709 -18.42 -26.13 13.70
N GLY A 710 -18.06 -25.58 12.53
CA GLY A 710 -18.72 -24.41 11.94
C GLY A 710 -20.14 -24.70 11.41
N TRP A 711 -20.91 -23.64 11.21
CA TRP A 711 -22.36 -23.72 10.90
C TRP A 711 -22.70 -23.59 9.40
N SER A 712 -21.84 -22.91 8.66
CA SER A 712 -22.01 -22.46 7.28
C SER A 712 -21.58 -23.51 6.25
N LEU A 713 -21.99 -23.32 4.99
CA LEU A 713 -21.87 -24.31 3.91
C LEU A 713 -20.43 -24.71 3.56
N GLU A 714 -19.45 -23.82 3.75
CA GLU A 714 -18.04 -24.09 3.49
C GLU A 714 -17.51 -25.28 4.30
N TRP A 715 -18.10 -25.55 5.47
CA TRP A 715 -17.73 -26.66 6.35
C TRP A 715 -18.36 -28.00 5.93
N SER A 716 -19.24 -28.01 4.93
CA SER A 716 -19.83 -29.24 4.38
C SER A 716 -18.97 -29.91 3.30
N THR A 717 -18.07 -29.14 2.65
CA THR A 717 -17.14 -29.64 1.63
C THR A 717 -15.77 -29.99 2.22
N THR A 718 -14.89 -30.64 1.44
CA THR A 718 -13.54 -31.04 1.88
C THR A 718 -12.65 -29.84 2.20
N SER A 719 -11.49 -30.13 2.80
CA SER A 719 -10.46 -29.15 3.13
C SER A 719 -9.13 -29.66 2.58
N PRO A 720 -8.60 -29.12 1.47
CA PRO A 720 -9.21 -28.09 0.61
C PRO A 720 -10.45 -28.57 -0.17
N PRO A 721 -11.37 -27.67 -0.59
CA PRO A 721 -12.49 -28.01 -1.46
C PRO A 721 -12.02 -28.45 -2.86
N PRO A 722 -12.76 -29.34 -3.56
CA PRO A 722 -12.46 -29.71 -4.93
C PRO A 722 -12.86 -28.60 -5.92
N THR A 723 -12.60 -28.83 -7.21
CA THR A 723 -13.11 -27.97 -8.29
C THR A 723 -13.96 -28.85 -9.22
N PRO A 724 -15.29 -28.61 -9.32
CA PRO A 724 -16.10 -27.60 -8.62
C PRO A 724 -16.20 -27.84 -7.09
N SER A 725 -16.50 -26.78 -6.33
CA SER A 725 -16.46 -26.78 -4.85
C SER A 725 -17.42 -27.73 -4.15
N PHE A 726 -18.51 -28.12 -4.83
CA PHE A 726 -19.49 -29.10 -4.39
C PHE A 726 -19.82 -30.05 -5.54
N ASP A 727 -19.87 -31.35 -5.27
CA ASP A 727 -20.26 -32.37 -6.27
C ASP A 727 -21.71 -32.18 -6.74
N HIS A 728 -22.57 -31.76 -5.80
CA HIS A 728 -23.97 -31.43 -6.03
C HIS A 728 -24.28 -30.08 -5.40
N THR A 729 -25.17 -29.30 -6.02
CA THR A 729 -25.62 -28.03 -5.43
C THR A 729 -26.26 -28.32 -4.06
N PRO A 730 -25.72 -27.77 -2.95
CA PRO A 730 -26.30 -28.00 -1.64
C PRO A 730 -27.67 -27.33 -1.54
N ARG A 731 -28.51 -27.76 -0.61
CA ARG A 731 -29.77 -27.08 -0.27
C ARG A 731 -29.77 -26.72 1.21
N GLN A 732 -30.06 -25.46 1.54
CA GLN A 732 -30.29 -25.05 2.93
C GLN A 732 -31.68 -25.51 3.37
N LYS A 733 -31.73 -26.37 4.38
CA LYS A 733 -32.99 -26.75 5.03
C LYS A 733 -33.34 -25.75 6.12
N ASP A 734 -34.62 -25.54 6.37
CA ASP A 734 -35.04 -24.83 7.58
C ASP A 734 -34.84 -25.73 8.80
N ALA A 735 -34.39 -25.18 9.92
CA ALA A 735 -34.29 -25.93 11.18
C ALA A 735 -35.66 -26.49 11.63
N ASN A 736 -36.74 -25.87 11.15
CA ASN A 736 -38.11 -26.24 11.46
C ASN A 736 -38.76 -27.21 10.46
N GLU A 737 -38.13 -27.48 9.30
CA GLU A 737 -38.63 -28.45 8.32
C GLU A 737 -38.36 -29.88 8.82
N GLY A 738 -39.36 -30.45 9.50
CA GLY A 738 -39.31 -31.78 10.12
C GLY A 738 -39.95 -31.86 11.52
N HIS A 739 -40.46 -30.75 12.04
CA HIS A 739 -41.27 -30.74 13.26
C HIS A 739 -42.70 -31.24 12.98
N GLU A 740 -42.86 -32.54 12.75
CA GLU A 740 -44.13 -33.20 13.04
C GLU A 740 -44.27 -33.33 14.57
N HIS A 741 -45.46 -33.00 15.06
CA HIS A 741 -45.81 -32.83 16.47
C HIS A 741 -45.38 -34.01 17.36
N GLY A 742 -44.35 -33.80 18.19
CA GLY A 742 -43.91 -34.77 19.19
C GLY A 742 -42.94 -34.16 20.21
N HIS A 743 -43.45 -33.77 21.37
CA HIS A 743 -42.79 -32.92 22.37
C HIS A 743 -41.56 -33.51 23.11
N ASN A 744 -40.94 -34.61 22.66
CA ASN A 744 -39.86 -35.27 23.42
C ASN A 744 -38.54 -35.54 22.66
N GLU A 745 -38.43 -35.21 21.37
CA GLU A 745 -37.16 -35.41 20.62
C GLU A 745 -36.29 -34.14 20.44
N ALA A 746 -36.74 -32.99 20.93
CA ALA A 746 -36.09 -31.68 20.69
C ALA A 746 -34.64 -31.59 21.21
N LYS A 747 -34.26 -32.37 22.23
CA LYS A 747 -32.87 -32.38 22.75
C LYS A 747 -31.93 -33.33 22.01
N LYS A 748 -32.44 -34.33 21.28
CA LYS A 748 -31.58 -35.34 20.61
C LYS A 748 -31.29 -35.02 19.13
N LYS A 749 -32.11 -34.18 18.48
CA LYS A 749 -32.02 -33.90 17.04
C LYS A 749 -31.35 -32.60 16.61
N LEU A 750 -30.90 -31.73 17.53
CA LEU A 750 -30.02 -30.59 17.18
C LEU A 750 -28.69 -31.03 16.53
N LYS A 751 -28.39 -32.34 16.58
CA LYS A 751 -27.23 -32.99 15.96
C LYS A 751 -27.37 -33.22 14.44
N LYS A 752 -28.58 -33.14 13.87
CA LYS A 752 -28.77 -33.28 12.43
C LYS A 752 -28.50 -31.91 11.79
N ARG A 753 -27.28 -31.73 11.25
CA ARG A 753 -26.85 -30.51 10.56
C ARG A 753 -27.88 -30.12 9.48
N LEU A 754 -28.11 -28.82 9.29
CA LEU A 754 -29.13 -28.20 8.41
C LEU A 754 -28.95 -28.47 6.90
N TRP A 755 -28.16 -29.48 6.53
CA TRP A 755 -27.62 -29.65 5.19
C TRP A 755 -27.57 -31.15 4.86
N GLU A 756 -28.39 -31.59 3.90
CA GLU A 756 -28.29 -32.91 3.27
C GLU A 756 -28.31 -32.70 1.76
N ALA A 757 -27.33 -33.28 1.05
CA ALA A 757 -27.38 -33.35 -0.41
C ALA A 757 -28.50 -34.32 -0.82
N GLU A 758 -29.38 -33.92 -1.74
CA GLU A 758 -30.39 -34.81 -2.31
C GLU A 758 -29.70 -35.97 -3.05
N LYS A 759 -29.89 -37.20 -2.55
CA LYS A 759 -29.54 -38.39 -3.31
C LYS A 759 -30.63 -38.61 -4.35
N LYS A 760 -30.23 -38.76 -5.62
CA LYS A 760 -31.16 -39.16 -6.68
C LYS A 760 -31.80 -40.49 -6.29
N ASN A 761 -33.14 -40.56 -6.34
CA ASN A 761 -33.84 -41.83 -6.34
C ASN A 761 -33.22 -42.72 -7.43
N LYS A 762 -32.85 -43.96 -7.07
CA LYS A 762 -32.46 -44.97 -8.05
C LYS A 762 -33.56 -45.02 -9.13
N PRO A 763 -33.22 -45.12 -10.43
CA PRO A 763 -34.21 -45.52 -11.40
C PRO A 763 -34.78 -46.86 -10.94
N GLU A 764 -36.11 -46.97 -10.86
CA GLU A 764 -36.77 -48.25 -10.69
C GLU A 764 -36.27 -49.19 -11.80
N GLU A 765 -35.82 -50.37 -11.40
CA GLU A 765 -35.67 -51.49 -12.32
C GLU A 765 -37.04 -51.72 -12.95
N VAL A 766 -37.19 -51.32 -14.22
CA VAL A 766 -38.29 -51.77 -15.05
C VAL A 766 -38.04 -53.24 -15.34
N THR A 767 -38.66 -54.10 -14.55
CA THR A 767 -38.88 -55.51 -14.90
C THR A 767 -39.95 -55.58 -16.00
N SER A 768 -39.51 -55.62 -17.25
CA SER A 768 -40.04 -56.46 -18.35
C SER A 768 -39.36 -56.09 -19.66
#